data_AF-A0A8T1USM7-F1
#
_entry.id   AF-A0A8T1USM7-F1
#
_cell.length_a   1.000
_cell.length_b   1.000
_cell.length_c   1.000
_cell.angle_alpha   90.00
_cell.angle_beta   90.00
_cell.angle_gamma   90.00
#
_symmetry.space_group_name_H-M   'P 1'
#
loop_
_entity.id
_entity.type
_entity.pdbx_description
1 polymer ?
#
loop_
_entity_poly.entity_id
_entity_poly.type
_entity_poly.pdbx_seq_one_letter_code
_entity_poly.pdbx_strand_id
1 'polypeptide(L)'
;MSFEESVTSFYVAFAEQQLDQVCQALGDMRVSARRASDGDQEAAAVRDEMLRSCEAKAQSLQDTALSRLQQACAGSDVDVDAALTAFARCVALNAAREAAPKFSSCLSGIFATQARASLNRVKGSKQAAKVNEHGYIDRAFYVESLSELLTGATDIMNAVADVTADPQVLKQVLEPIHASCAEIALQMVQMYADDARMVAWERRANSQAQRDPRQALEGDEVEADESLQMIDLFLDELAFIIRVLVSYTAFLATVCEGLGQQDGNRGFQMKVQELTGVYVVLERFYVFQSVHKATAIAEPQELEQGVYVSSVVEDVSFVLNKAFFRASQCMNYHTALSIVIALVDALESQYLQAILVLPSRPCVIPLSPINAAIGQSGNSIDDDQGQNEVSFSDMLLQAVDEDLERTLQEEARLLMTINSAYMSGEFMRALQEKIEEFSSASFPHDAPILECLPTPIHDMTEAFHSIVFNEIQEMLSRTLHKRLPQVLSRSMDEQLQYVLTSAQYDALGSQGSPLVRLVEREVLTNRELQRYERALCTAPFEDLVEAATEYLTSCVESALLSSKKRCNDLDQTMDAQVVISLLILAFVSCGVVYDVELSPQGRKLHSRGYRWRRLQNWFPMGVAYAAFYMARYNVAAGNVSSVRNQLGFSSVYMGWVLSAGSWAYAISSPFTGQITDYIGGRNGMIVACVGAALCNLALGMIFLSNGSHLVKQILFVVFYAANTLMQGFGTSAVVKINAAWYLASERGVFAGIFNTMLTSGYYLSLGTGSSIIESLGWAYVFVIPGGALLVMSFIIMSFVKSTPADTNHFSPDRLPTQIEPQCISCRDDMEEEVLTPKQQMKQLMKNYTFLGYLAALFFLCWARDGFLNWFLSFFDDVRSTPLTSSDTAIIGGAWTIGGFVGGILCGWISDAVFQSNRVKPIFIFSLLQAVVLGVIYFVSATCSVAALGALTFLSSVFILGNYTLLSYTVPTDLPQDIAAGATGVMHAVGYFSTGLSSAVMGNVIDGAGYLVWAISLIVASVLSGVFVKLGSHFSKGNSAKSPHQPTTITTMTDASDELSTCSVSFDGEFTMLEETPKPANASSVTKRKARAMSSDLLTYEFVCKQSELPPGSKKCVELPTSHRSVMLVNIRGQVFCMDQACYHHGGPLVNGDIEELGDKVTIKCPWHAYHIAVETGEGLYKGVDMTMSPSGKLQPSSPRLKSKGVKQRTHFVQLRNDGQDIYVADSSVIPGASMLGSDLYAFRTANIPEAAKKGEVRIHSRFE
;
A
#
# COMPACT_ATOMS: atom_id res chain seq x y z
N MET A 1 -12.92 -47.68 -28.95
CA MET A 1 -13.84 -48.02 -30.05
C MET A 1 -14.38 -46.73 -30.65
N SER A 2 -14.72 -46.74 -31.93
CA SER A 2 -15.54 -45.66 -32.51
C SER A 2 -16.96 -45.69 -31.88
N PHE A 3 -17.70 -44.60 -31.96
CA PHE A 3 -19.08 -44.56 -31.45
C PHE A 3 -19.94 -45.66 -32.11
N GLU A 4 -19.75 -45.91 -33.40
CA GLU A 4 -20.47 -46.92 -34.19
C GLU A 4 -20.09 -48.36 -33.81
N GLU A 5 -18.82 -48.64 -33.54
CA GLU A 5 -18.36 -49.92 -32.99
C GLU A 5 -18.99 -50.18 -31.62
N SER A 6 -19.09 -49.15 -30.78
CA SER A 6 -19.64 -49.26 -29.43
C SER A 6 -21.16 -49.52 -29.46
N VAL A 7 -21.89 -48.90 -30.39
CA VAL A 7 -23.32 -49.21 -30.65
C VAL A 7 -23.50 -50.65 -31.10
N THR A 8 -22.62 -51.13 -31.99
CA THR A 8 -22.68 -52.52 -32.48
C THR A 8 -22.42 -53.51 -31.34
N SER A 9 -21.37 -53.26 -30.55
CA SER A 9 -21.04 -54.05 -29.36
C SER A 9 -22.20 -54.07 -28.34
N PHE A 10 -22.89 -52.94 -28.15
CA PHE A 10 -24.04 -52.85 -27.27
C PHE A 10 -25.17 -53.79 -27.70
N TYR A 11 -25.55 -53.80 -28.97
CA TYR A 11 -26.66 -54.63 -29.46
C TYR A 11 -26.34 -56.13 -29.41
N VAL A 12 -25.09 -56.53 -29.68
CA VAL A 12 -24.63 -57.92 -29.53
C VAL A 12 -24.71 -58.36 -28.08
N ALA A 13 -24.10 -57.58 -27.17
CA ALA A 13 -24.11 -57.87 -25.75
C ALA A 13 -25.53 -57.89 -25.15
N PHE A 14 -26.41 -56.99 -25.61
CA PHE A 14 -27.80 -56.92 -25.18
C PHE A 14 -28.60 -58.15 -25.63
N ALA A 15 -28.42 -58.62 -26.86
CA ALA A 15 -29.07 -59.82 -27.37
C ALA A 15 -28.65 -61.08 -26.60
N GLU A 16 -27.38 -61.15 -26.18
CA GLU A 16 -26.83 -62.24 -25.38
C GLU A 16 -27.06 -62.09 -23.86
N GLN A 17 -27.75 -61.02 -23.42
CA GLN A 17 -27.97 -60.67 -22.02
C GLN A 17 -26.67 -60.55 -21.19
N GLN A 18 -25.56 -60.16 -21.82
CA GLN A 18 -24.26 -60.00 -21.18
C GLN A 18 -24.14 -58.62 -20.49
N LEU A 19 -24.58 -58.56 -19.23
CA LEU A 19 -24.65 -57.31 -18.44
C LEU A 19 -23.35 -56.50 -18.45
N ASP A 20 -22.18 -57.15 -18.33
CA ASP A 20 -20.87 -56.50 -18.28
C ASP A 20 -20.52 -55.79 -19.59
N GLN A 21 -20.69 -56.50 -20.71
CA GLN A 21 -20.40 -55.96 -22.04
C GLN A 21 -21.39 -54.85 -22.43
N VAL A 22 -22.65 -54.94 -21.97
CA VAL A 22 -23.65 -53.86 -22.13
C VAL A 22 -23.22 -52.59 -21.39
N CYS A 23 -22.78 -52.70 -20.13
CA CYS A 23 -22.34 -51.56 -19.33
C CYS A 23 -21.08 -50.92 -19.90
N GLN A 24 -20.12 -51.74 -20.36
CA GLN A 24 -18.88 -51.26 -20.97
C GLN A 24 -19.14 -50.50 -22.28
N ALA A 25 -19.98 -51.05 -23.17
CA ALA A 25 -20.35 -50.39 -24.43
C ALA A 25 -21.08 -49.06 -24.20
N LEU A 26 -21.95 -48.97 -23.19
CA LEU A 26 -22.60 -47.70 -22.79
C LEU A 26 -21.59 -46.66 -22.28
N GLY A 27 -20.61 -47.10 -21.47
CA GLY A 27 -19.52 -46.23 -21.01
C GLY A 27 -18.72 -45.65 -22.17
N ASP A 28 -18.30 -46.50 -23.11
CA ASP A 28 -17.52 -46.08 -24.28
C ASP A 28 -18.30 -45.14 -25.21
N MET A 29 -19.61 -45.35 -25.37
CA MET A 29 -20.50 -44.44 -26.10
C MET A 29 -20.59 -43.06 -25.42
N ARG A 30 -20.75 -43.00 -24.09
CA ARG A 30 -20.83 -41.74 -23.33
C ARG A 30 -19.52 -40.94 -23.42
N VAL A 31 -18.37 -41.60 -23.33
CA VAL A 31 -17.05 -40.94 -23.48
C VAL A 31 -16.85 -40.43 -24.90
N SER A 32 -17.24 -41.22 -25.90
CA SER A 32 -17.12 -40.84 -27.32
C SER A 32 -18.05 -39.68 -27.69
N ALA A 33 -19.26 -39.63 -27.12
CA ALA A 33 -20.20 -38.51 -27.30
C ALA A 33 -19.65 -37.19 -26.72
N ARG A 34 -19.00 -37.22 -25.54
CA ARG A 34 -18.41 -36.03 -24.91
C ARG A 34 -17.19 -35.46 -25.66
N ARG A 35 -16.45 -36.28 -26.42
CA ARG A 35 -15.27 -35.84 -27.19
C ARG A 35 -15.60 -35.15 -28.53
N ALA A 36 -16.83 -35.27 -29.02
CA ALA A 36 -17.22 -34.80 -30.35
C ALA A 36 -17.71 -33.33 -30.38
N SER A 37 -17.03 -32.41 -29.69
CA SER A 37 -17.47 -31.02 -29.53
C SER A 37 -16.98 -30.02 -30.59
N ASP A 38 -16.11 -30.43 -31.53
CA ASP A 38 -15.60 -29.54 -32.59
C ASP A 38 -15.88 -30.12 -33.98
N GLY A 39 -16.91 -29.60 -34.67
CA GLY A 39 -16.97 -29.66 -36.14
C GLY A 39 -18.34 -29.87 -36.78
N ASP A 40 -19.28 -30.62 -36.16
CA ASP A 40 -20.52 -31.01 -36.84
C ASP A 40 -21.71 -31.23 -35.88
N GLN A 41 -22.53 -30.20 -35.69
CA GLN A 41 -23.64 -30.19 -34.73
C GLN A 41 -24.75 -31.20 -35.08
N GLU A 42 -24.95 -31.51 -36.36
CA GLU A 42 -25.96 -32.49 -36.78
C GLU A 42 -25.52 -33.93 -36.43
N ALA A 43 -24.25 -34.26 -36.65
CA ALA A 43 -23.70 -35.56 -36.29
C ALA A 43 -23.70 -35.78 -34.76
N ALA A 44 -23.48 -34.73 -33.97
CA ALA A 44 -23.57 -34.79 -32.51
C ALA A 44 -25.02 -35.08 -32.05
N ALA A 45 -26.02 -34.41 -32.64
CA ALA A 45 -27.43 -34.64 -32.31
C ALA A 45 -27.89 -36.07 -32.63
N VAL A 46 -27.42 -36.64 -33.75
CA VAL A 46 -27.72 -38.05 -34.11
C VAL A 46 -27.09 -39.02 -33.12
N ARG A 47 -25.83 -38.81 -32.72
CA ARG A 47 -25.16 -39.67 -31.71
C ARG A 47 -25.87 -39.59 -30.36
N ASP A 48 -26.30 -38.41 -29.93
CA ASP A 48 -27.06 -38.24 -28.69
C ASP A 48 -28.43 -38.95 -28.73
N GLU A 49 -29.12 -38.91 -29.86
CA GLU A 49 -30.37 -39.66 -30.04
C GLU A 49 -30.15 -41.18 -30.02
N MET A 50 -29.08 -41.66 -30.68
CA MET A 50 -28.70 -43.08 -30.66
C MET A 50 -28.31 -43.55 -29.26
N LEU A 51 -27.57 -42.72 -28.51
CA LEU A 51 -27.22 -43.00 -27.11
C LEU A 51 -28.48 -43.08 -26.24
N ARG A 52 -29.40 -42.11 -26.34
CA ARG A 52 -30.67 -42.13 -25.60
C ARG A 52 -31.51 -43.37 -25.92
N SER A 53 -31.54 -43.82 -27.16
CA SER A 53 -32.22 -45.05 -27.57
C SER A 53 -31.60 -46.31 -26.95
N CYS A 54 -30.26 -46.40 -26.91
CA CYS A 54 -29.56 -47.51 -26.28
C CYS A 54 -29.76 -47.51 -24.76
N GLU A 55 -29.70 -46.34 -24.12
CA GLU A 55 -29.98 -46.18 -22.68
C GLU A 55 -31.40 -46.62 -22.32
N ALA A 56 -32.41 -46.24 -23.12
CA ALA A 56 -33.79 -46.67 -22.91
C ALA A 56 -33.96 -48.20 -23.01
N LYS A 57 -33.24 -48.88 -23.93
CA LYS A 57 -33.27 -50.35 -24.02
C LYS A 57 -32.57 -51.01 -22.84
N ALA A 58 -31.44 -50.45 -22.41
CA ALA A 58 -30.67 -50.97 -21.29
C ALA A 58 -31.43 -50.95 -19.95
N GLN A 59 -32.45 -50.09 -19.81
CA GLN A 59 -33.32 -50.04 -18.63
C GLN A 59 -33.99 -51.39 -18.33
N SER A 60 -34.26 -52.22 -19.35
CA SER A 60 -34.83 -53.56 -19.15
C SER A 60 -33.93 -54.54 -18.36
N LEU A 61 -32.64 -54.23 -18.21
CA LEU A 61 -31.67 -55.03 -17.45
C LEU A 61 -31.45 -54.50 -16.02
N GLN A 62 -32.11 -53.42 -15.61
CA GLN A 62 -31.95 -52.81 -14.27
C GLN A 62 -32.28 -53.79 -13.14
N ASP A 63 -33.38 -54.52 -13.24
CA ASP A 63 -33.79 -55.52 -12.22
C ASP A 63 -32.73 -56.61 -12.03
N THR A 64 -32.05 -57.00 -13.13
CA THR A 64 -30.97 -57.99 -13.09
C THR A 64 -29.74 -57.44 -12.39
N ALA A 65 -29.37 -56.18 -12.67
CA ALA A 65 -28.27 -55.50 -12.00
C ALA A 65 -28.55 -55.30 -10.50
N LEU A 66 -29.76 -54.88 -10.13
CA LEU A 66 -30.19 -54.72 -8.73
C LEU A 66 -30.18 -56.06 -7.97
N SER A 67 -30.57 -57.16 -8.61
CA SER A 67 -30.50 -58.51 -8.04
C SER A 67 -29.05 -58.96 -7.82
N ARG A 68 -28.15 -58.67 -8.78
CA ARG A 68 -26.70 -58.96 -8.65
C ARG A 68 -26.04 -58.14 -7.55
N LEU A 69 -26.40 -56.87 -7.40
CA LEU A 69 -25.97 -56.05 -6.27
C LEU A 69 -26.47 -56.63 -4.94
N GLN A 70 -27.74 -57.06 -4.89
CA GLN A 70 -28.29 -57.69 -3.69
C GLN A 70 -27.57 -59.00 -3.33
N GLN A 71 -27.11 -59.78 -4.31
CA GLN A 71 -26.28 -60.97 -4.08
C GLN A 71 -24.87 -60.61 -3.62
N ALA A 72 -24.23 -59.60 -4.23
CA ALA A 72 -22.90 -59.14 -3.82
C ALA A 72 -22.90 -58.58 -2.39
N CYS A 73 -23.97 -57.90 -1.99
CA CYS A 73 -24.15 -57.37 -0.64
C CYS A 73 -24.70 -58.41 0.37
N ALA A 74 -24.95 -59.67 -0.05
CA ALA A 74 -25.50 -60.71 0.82
C ALA A 74 -24.39 -61.62 1.36
N GLY A 75 -24.23 -61.64 2.68
CA GLY A 75 -23.24 -62.49 3.37
C GLY A 75 -22.61 -61.80 4.56
N SER A 76 -21.80 -62.54 5.34
CA SER A 76 -21.01 -61.99 6.45
C SER A 76 -19.60 -61.55 6.03
N ASP A 77 -19.11 -62.04 4.89
CA ASP A 77 -17.78 -61.76 4.33
C ASP A 77 -17.97 -61.20 2.91
N VAL A 78 -18.27 -59.90 2.85
CA VAL A 78 -18.60 -59.21 1.61
C VAL A 78 -17.33 -58.59 1.03
N ASP A 79 -17.01 -58.96 -0.21
CA ASP A 79 -15.93 -58.36 -0.99
C ASP A 79 -16.33 -56.95 -1.45
N VAL A 80 -15.58 -55.94 -0.98
CA VAL A 80 -15.80 -54.52 -1.27
C VAL A 80 -15.67 -54.22 -2.76
N ASP A 81 -14.71 -54.86 -3.45
CA ASP A 81 -14.49 -54.66 -4.89
C ASP A 81 -15.63 -55.28 -5.70
N ALA A 82 -16.14 -56.44 -5.27
CA ALA A 82 -17.29 -57.08 -5.88
C ALA A 82 -18.58 -56.24 -5.70
N ALA A 83 -18.78 -55.65 -4.52
CA ALA A 83 -19.90 -54.75 -4.25
C ALA A 83 -19.80 -53.43 -5.04
N LEU A 84 -18.61 -52.82 -5.11
CA LEU A 84 -18.33 -51.63 -5.94
C LEU A 84 -18.59 -51.90 -7.42
N THR A 85 -18.11 -53.04 -7.93
CA THR A 85 -18.33 -53.45 -9.33
C THR A 85 -19.82 -53.67 -9.63
N ALA A 86 -20.55 -54.30 -8.70
CA ALA A 86 -21.99 -54.48 -8.83
C ALA A 86 -22.75 -53.13 -8.81
N PHE A 87 -22.32 -52.19 -7.97
CA PHE A 87 -22.88 -50.85 -7.91
C PHE A 87 -22.57 -50.03 -9.17
N ALA A 88 -21.35 -50.12 -9.71
CA ALA A 88 -20.95 -49.47 -10.96
C ALA A 88 -21.83 -49.92 -12.15
N ARG A 89 -22.21 -51.21 -12.19
CA ARG A 89 -23.19 -51.71 -13.18
C ARG A 89 -24.56 -51.06 -13.02
N CYS A 90 -25.05 -50.90 -11.79
CA CYS A 90 -26.31 -50.19 -11.53
C CYS A 90 -26.23 -48.70 -11.94
N VAL A 91 -25.09 -48.04 -11.72
CA VAL A 91 -24.86 -46.65 -12.15
C VAL A 91 -24.84 -46.56 -13.68
N ALA A 92 -24.13 -47.46 -14.35
CA ALA A 92 -24.06 -47.50 -15.81
C ALA A 92 -25.45 -47.59 -16.47
N LEU A 93 -26.40 -48.29 -15.81
CA LEU A 93 -27.78 -48.46 -16.24
C LEU A 93 -28.77 -47.42 -15.70
N ASN A 94 -28.31 -46.32 -15.10
CA ASN A 94 -29.15 -45.27 -14.49
C ASN A 94 -30.08 -45.77 -13.34
N ALA A 95 -29.73 -46.88 -12.66
CA ALA A 95 -30.42 -47.40 -11.48
C ALA A 95 -29.73 -47.02 -10.15
N ALA A 96 -28.83 -46.03 -10.18
CA ALA A 96 -28.00 -45.62 -9.04
C ALA A 96 -28.83 -45.27 -7.78
N ARG A 97 -29.95 -44.55 -7.95
CA ARG A 97 -30.81 -44.10 -6.84
C ARG A 97 -31.54 -45.24 -6.14
N GLU A 98 -31.90 -46.29 -6.87
CA GLU A 98 -32.56 -47.48 -6.31
C GLU A 98 -31.55 -48.44 -5.66
N ALA A 99 -30.33 -48.47 -6.20
CA ALA A 99 -29.21 -49.24 -5.67
C ALA A 99 -28.58 -48.62 -4.40
N ALA A 100 -28.57 -47.29 -4.30
CA ALA A 100 -27.87 -46.53 -3.26
C ALA A 100 -28.22 -46.95 -1.81
N PRO A 101 -29.48 -47.17 -1.40
CA PRO A 101 -29.80 -47.54 -0.02
C PRO A 101 -29.19 -48.89 0.40
N LYS A 102 -29.24 -49.90 -0.49
CA LYS A 102 -28.72 -51.24 -0.22
C LYS A 102 -27.19 -51.24 -0.22
N PHE A 103 -26.58 -50.54 -1.18
CA PHE A 103 -25.14 -50.39 -1.28
C PHE A 103 -24.57 -49.63 -0.08
N SER A 104 -25.21 -48.52 0.32
CA SER A 104 -24.87 -47.72 1.49
C SER A 104 -24.92 -48.54 2.78
N SER A 105 -25.99 -49.32 3.00
CA SER A 105 -26.12 -50.20 4.18
C SER A 105 -25.02 -51.27 4.24
N CYS A 106 -24.67 -51.86 3.09
CA CYS A 106 -23.61 -52.87 3.00
C CYS A 106 -22.22 -52.28 3.31
N LEU A 107 -21.82 -51.22 2.60
CA LEU A 107 -20.52 -50.56 2.80
C LEU A 107 -20.35 -49.99 4.20
N SER A 108 -21.37 -49.31 4.72
CA SER A 108 -21.32 -48.73 6.07
C SER A 108 -21.21 -49.81 7.14
N GLY A 109 -21.83 -50.98 6.95
CA GLY A 109 -21.69 -52.13 7.85
C GLY A 109 -20.28 -52.71 7.88
N ILE A 110 -19.64 -52.86 6.71
CA ILE A 110 -18.25 -53.35 6.59
C ILE A 110 -17.30 -52.36 7.26
N PHE A 111 -17.39 -51.08 6.88
CA PHE A 111 -16.52 -50.05 7.41
C PHE A 111 -16.70 -49.86 8.93
N ALA A 112 -17.93 -49.84 9.43
CA ALA A 112 -18.18 -49.74 10.87
C ALA A 112 -17.58 -50.92 11.66
N THR A 113 -17.54 -52.11 11.06
CA THR A 113 -16.91 -53.29 11.68
C THR A 113 -15.39 -53.15 11.71
N GLN A 114 -14.78 -52.72 10.60
CA GLN A 114 -13.33 -52.46 10.51
C GLN A 114 -12.89 -51.34 11.46
N ALA A 115 -13.65 -50.24 11.50
CA ALA A 115 -13.36 -49.11 12.37
C ALA A 115 -13.47 -49.48 13.86
N ARG A 116 -14.47 -50.29 14.26
CA ARG A 116 -14.57 -50.81 15.63
C ARG A 116 -13.44 -51.77 15.98
N ALA A 117 -12.98 -52.59 15.03
CA ALA A 117 -11.81 -53.43 15.23
C ALA A 117 -10.56 -52.59 15.51
N SER A 118 -10.34 -51.49 14.76
CA SER A 118 -9.25 -50.54 15.02
C SER A 118 -9.35 -49.93 16.42
N LEU A 119 -10.54 -49.48 16.84
CA LEU A 119 -10.76 -48.97 18.20
C LEU A 119 -10.42 -50.00 19.30
N ASN A 120 -10.78 -51.27 19.08
CA ASN A 120 -10.45 -52.33 20.03
C ASN A 120 -8.94 -52.62 20.08
N ARG A 121 -8.22 -52.50 18.96
CA ARG A 121 -6.74 -52.58 18.94
C ARG A 121 -6.10 -51.46 19.75
N VAL A 122 -6.61 -50.23 19.64
CA VAL A 122 -6.15 -49.09 20.45
C VAL A 122 -6.37 -49.36 21.94
N LYS A 123 -7.56 -49.84 22.32
CA LYS A 123 -7.86 -50.21 23.72
C LYS A 123 -6.94 -51.30 24.25
N GLY A 124 -6.64 -52.31 23.44
CA GLY A 124 -5.68 -53.36 23.80
C GLY A 124 -4.25 -52.83 23.95
N SER A 125 -3.81 -51.98 23.03
CA SER A 125 -2.48 -51.35 23.07
C SER A 125 -2.30 -50.45 24.29
N LYS A 126 -3.34 -49.66 24.62
CA LYS A 126 -3.37 -48.86 25.85
C LYS A 126 -3.18 -49.70 27.12
N GLN A 127 -3.81 -50.87 27.20
CA GLN A 127 -3.66 -51.77 28.36
C GLN A 127 -2.27 -52.39 28.46
N ALA A 128 -1.57 -52.56 27.33
CA ALA A 128 -0.23 -53.13 27.26
C ALA A 128 0.89 -52.09 27.42
N ALA A 129 0.58 -50.80 27.29
CA ALA A 129 1.57 -49.74 27.30
C ALA A 129 2.21 -49.56 28.70
N LYS A 130 3.55 -49.47 28.74
CA LYS A 130 4.31 -49.27 29.97
C LYS A 130 4.44 -47.78 30.29
N VAL A 131 4.18 -47.42 31.54
CA VAL A 131 4.41 -46.06 32.06
C VAL A 131 5.89 -45.94 32.42
N ASN A 132 6.58 -44.90 31.95
CA ASN A 132 7.97 -44.64 32.32
C ASN A 132 8.07 -44.04 33.75
N GLU A 133 9.29 -43.84 34.24
CA GLU A 133 9.55 -43.32 35.60
C GLU A 133 8.95 -41.93 35.87
N HIS A 134 8.67 -41.16 34.81
CA HIS A 134 8.08 -39.82 34.87
C HIS A 134 6.56 -39.80 34.60
N GLY A 135 5.90 -40.97 34.50
CA GLY A 135 4.46 -41.03 34.28
C GLY A 135 4.00 -40.89 32.82
N TYR A 136 4.91 -40.91 31.85
CA TYR A 136 4.62 -40.86 30.41
C TYR A 136 4.33 -42.25 29.84
N ILE A 137 3.40 -42.30 28.89
CA ILE A 137 3.03 -43.47 28.10
C ILE A 137 3.34 -43.14 26.65
N ASP A 138 3.98 -44.04 25.90
CA ASP A 138 4.15 -43.88 24.45
C ASP A 138 2.78 -43.88 23.76
N ARG A 139 2.40 -42.76 23.16
CA ARG A 139 1.07 -42.54 22.55
C ARG A 139 1.07 -42.68 21.03
N ALA A 140 2.17 -43.12 20.41
CA ALA A 140 2.27 -43.23 18.95
C ALA A 140 1.18 -44.14 18.33
N PHE A 141 0.73 -45.16 19.06
CA PHE A 141 -0.33 -46.07 18.61
C PHE A 141 -1.69 -45.37 18.35
N TYR A 142 -1.99 -44.26 19.05
CA TYR A 142 -3.19 -43.45 18.77
C TYR A 142 -3.09 -42.78 17.40
N VAL A 143 -1.92 -42.22 17.11
CA VAL A 143 -1.62 -41.51 15.87
C VAL A 143 -1.70 -42.45 14.67
N GLU A 144 -1.06 -43.62 14.76
CA GLU A 144 -1.08 -44.64 13.72
C GLU A 144 -2.51 -45.14 13.44
N SER A 145 -3.28 -45.44 14.50
CA SER A 145 -4.65 -45.94 14.37
C SER A 145 -5.62 -44.90 13.81
N LEU A 146 -5.45 -43.63 14.18
CA LEU A 146 -6.23 -42.52 13.61
C LEU A 146 -5.92 -42.32 12.13
N SER A 147 -4.63 -42.39 11.75
CA SER A 147 -4.22 -42.31 10.34
C SER A 147 -4.78 -43.48 9.53
N GLU A 148 -4.66 -44.72 10.02
CA GLU A 148 -5.20 -45.91 9.35
C GLU A 148 -6.72 -45.79 9.12
N LEU A 149 -7.46 -45.35 10.14
CA LEU A 149 -8.91 -45.17 10.06
C LEU A 149 -9.31 -44.13 9.01
N LEU A 150 -8.68 -42.95 9.03
CA LEU A 150 -9.03 -41.83 8.17
C LEU A 150 -8.60 -42.08 6.72
N THR A 151 -7.41 -42.64 6.49
CA THR A 151 -6.96 -43.05 5.15
C THR A 151 -7.89 -44.14 4.59
N GLY A 152 -8.24 -45.16 5.37
CA GLY A 152 -9.17 -46.19 4.92
C GLY A 152 -10.57 -45.65 4.57
N ALA A 153 -11.06 -44.66 5.32
CA ALA A 153 -12.30 -43.96 4.97
C ALA A 153 -12.16 -43.19 3.64
N THR A 154 -11.07 -42.43 3.48
CA THR A 154 -10.77 -41.66 2.26
C THR A 154 -10.67 -42.56 1.03
N ASP A 155 -10.00 -43.71 1.12
CA ASP A 155 -9.84 -44.65 0.00
C ASP A 155 -11.19 -45.21 -0.47
N ILE A 156 -12.05 -45.64 0.47
CA ILE A 156 -13.40 -46.14 0.15
C ILE A 156 -14.26 -45.03 -0.46
N MET A 157 -14.20 -43.82 0.10
CA MET A 157 -14.98 -42.69 -0.40
C MET A 157 -14.55 -42.26 -1.82
N ASN A 158 -13.24 -42.28 -2.11
CA ASN A 158 -12.72 -42.03 -3.45
C ASN A 158 -13.16 -43.10 -4.44
N ALA A 159 -13.08 -44.38 -4.07
CA ALA A 159 -13.53 -45.48 -4.92
C ALA A 159 -15.03 -45.36 -5.29
N VAL A 160 -15.87 -44.83 -4.39
CA VAL A 160 -17.28 -44.53 -4.69
C VAL A 160 -17.43 -43.28 -5.56
N ALA A 161 -16.64 -42.24 -5.32
CA ALA A 161 -16.65 -41.00 -6.11
C ALA A 161 -16.21 -41.22 -7.57
N ASP A 162 -15.31 -42.17 -7.82
CA ASP A 162 -14.89 -42.57 -9.17
C ASP A 162 -16.01 -43.27 -9.96
N VAL A 163 -16.99 -43.86 -9.26
CA VAL A 163 -18.08 -44.64 -9.89
C VAL A 163 -19.27 -43.75 -10.28
N THR A 164 -19.60 -42.72 -9.50
CA THR A 164 -20.79 -41.87 -9.74
C THR A 164 -20.54 -40.40 -9.43
N ALA A 165 -21.06 -39.52 -10.29
CA ALA A 165 -21.03 -38.07 -10.11
C ALA A 165 -22.38 -37.48 -9.67
N ASP A 166 -23.42 -38.29 -9.40
CA ASP A 166 -24.73 -37.78 -8.89
C ASP A 166 -24.57 -37.36 -7.40
N PRO A 167 -24.70 -36.07 -7.06
CA PRO A 167 -24.51 -35.57 -5.70
C PRO A 167 -25.49 -36.19 -4.69
N GLN A 168 -26.71 -36.55 -5.11
CA GLN A 168 -27.71 -37.14 -4.22
C GLN A 168 -27.34 -38.57 -3.84
N VAL A 169 -26.79 -39.33 -4.79
CA VAL A 169 -26.33 -40.71 -4.58
C VAL A 169 -25.06 -40.73 -3.74
N LEU A 170 -24.10 -39.85 -4.05
CA LEU A 170 -22.87 -39.68 -3.27
C LEU A 170 -23.19 -39.37 -1.81
N LYS A 171 -24.05 -38.37 -1.57
CA LYS A 171 -24.47 -38.03 -0.21
C LYS A 171 -25.05 -39.23 0.54
N GLN A 172 -25.95 -39.98 -0.09
CA GLN A 172 -26.63 -41.12 0.54
C GLN A 172 -25.69 -42.30 0.89
N VAL A 173 -24.59 -42.49 0.14
CA VAL A 173 -23.62 -43.57 0.38
C VAL A 173 -22.51 -43.13 1.34
N LEU A 174 -22.02 -41.90 1.22
CA LEU A 174 -20.86 -41.41 1.97
C LEU A 174 -21.21 -40.94 3.39
N GLU A 175 -22.41 -40.42 3.62
CA GLU A 175 -22.84 -39.88 4.93
C GLU A 175 -22.76 -40.91 6.08
N PRO A 176 -23.22 -42.17 5.93
CA PRO A 176 -23.10 -43.17 6.99
C PRO A 176 -21.67 -43.64 7.27
N ILE A 177 -20.81 -43.63 6.24
CA ILE A 177 -19.38 -43.96 6.38
C ILE A 177 -18.68 -42.85 7.18
N HIS A 178 -18.93 -41.59 6.81
CA HIS A 178 -18.44 -40.44 7.55
C HIS A 178 -18.90 -40.45 9.01
N ALA A 179 -20.19 -40.70 9.28
CA ALA A 179 -20.73 -40.74 10.63
C ALA A 179 -20.01 -41.79 11.51
N SER A 180 -19.80 -42.99 10.98
CA SER A 180 -19.07 -44.07 11.69
C SER A 180 -17.59 -43.71 11.91
N CYS A 181 -16.96 -43.09 10.92
CA CYS A 181 -15.56 -42.64 11.00
C CYS A 181 -15.40 -41.54 12.05
N ALA A 182 -16.25 -40.51 12.00
CA ALA A 182 -16.24 -39.38 12.91
C ALA A 182 -16.49 -39.82 14.36
N GLU A 183 -17.46 -40.71 14.60
CA GLU A 183 -17.74 -41.23 15.94
C GLU A 183 -16.51 -41.93 16.54
N ILE A 184 -15.87 -42.81 15.78
CA ILE A 184 -14.74 -43.61 16.27
C ILE A 184 -13.47 -42.77 16.40
N ALA A 185 -13.22 -41.86 15.45
CA ALA A 185 -12.11 -40.91 15.53
C ALA A 185 -12.24 -40.00 16.75
N LEU A 186 -13.44 -39.50 17.05
CA LEU A 186 -13.69 -38.67 18.24
C LEU A 186 -13.47 -39.46 19.54
N GLN A 187 -13.86 -40.74 19.59
CA GLN A 187 -13.57 -41.61 20.74
C GLN A 187 -12.06 -41.82 20.94
N MET A 188 -11.31 -42.04 19.85
CA MET A 188 -9.84 -42.18 19.92
C MET A 188 -9.17 -40.89 20.38
N VAL A 189 -9.59 -39.75 19.84
CA VAL A 189 -9.11 -38.41 20.24
C VAL A 189 -9.42 -38.12 21.70
N GLN A 190 -10.60 -38.48 22.19
CA GLN A 190 -10.96 -38.29 23.60
C GLN A 190 -10.07 -39.14 24.52
N MET A 191 -9.84 -40.41 24.18
CA MET A 191 -8.93 -41.28 24.95
C MET A 191 -7.50 -40.75 24.97
N TYR A 192 -7.03 -40.21 23.84
CA TYR A 192 -5.74 -39.53 23.74
C TYR A 192 -5.69 -38.28 24.63
N ALA A 193 -6.71 -37.42 24.58
CA ALA A 193 -6.76 -36.18 25.37
C ALA A 193 -6.76 -36.45 26.88
N ASP A 194 -7.43 -37.50 27.33
CA ASP A 194 -7.46 -37.94 28.72
C ASP A 194 -6.07 -38.45 29.17
N ASP A 195 -5.41 -39.29 28.37
CA ASP A 195 -4.08 -39.83 28.67
C ASP A 195 -2.98 -38.76 28.60
N ALA A 196 -3.11 -37.80 27.69
CA ALA A 196 -2.20 -36.66 27.58
C ALA A 196 -2.43 -35.58 28.66
N ARG A 197 -3.49 -35.71 29.47
CA ARG A 197 -3.91 -34.71 30.46
C ARG A 197 -4.05 -33.31 29.85
N MET A 198 -4.59 -33.25 28.63
CA MET A 198 -4.65 -32.05 27.80
C MET A 198 -5.24 -30.84 28.53
N VAL A 199 -6.34 -31.06 29.28
CA VAL A 199 -7.02 -30.01 30.07
C VAL A 199 -6.13 -29.43 31.18
N ALA A 200 -5.24 -30.24 31.77
CA ALA A 200 -4.32 -29.76 32.80
C ALA A 200 -3.28 -28.81 32.20
N TRP A 201 -2.73 -29.16 31.03
CA TRP A 201 -1.77 -28.32 30.31
C TRP A 201 -2.42 -27.04 29.79
N GLU A 202 -3.63 -27.13 29.24
CA GLU A 202 -4.40 -25.96 28.77
C GLU A 202 -4.67 -24.96 29.91
N ARG A 203 -5.14 -25.44 31.07
CA ARG A 203 -5.35 -24.58 32.26
C ARG A 203 -4.07 -23.91 32.71
N ARG A 204 -2.95 -24.64 32.68
CA ARG A 204 -1.63 -24.12 33.05
C ARG A 204 -1.18 -23.02 32.10
N ALA A 205 -1.23 -23.27 30.79
CA ALA A 205 -0.87 -22.29 29.77
C ALA A 205 -1.74 -21.02 29.84
N ASN A 206 -3.05 -21.18 30.01
CA ASN A 206 -3.97 -20.06 30.19
C ASN A 206 -3.71 -19.26 31.48
N SER A 207 -3.32 -19.93 32.57
CA SER A 207 -2.96 -19.24 33.82
C SER A 207 -1.71 -18.37 33.67
N GLN A 208 -0.73 -18.81 32.88
CA GLN A 208 0.47 -18.03 32.57
C GLN A 208 0.15 -16.86 31.63
N ALA A 209 -0.72 -17.07 30.63
CA ALA A 209 -1.13 -16.01 29.70
C ALA A 209 -1.87 -14.83 30.38
N GLN A 210 -2.40 -15.03 31.59
CA GLN A 210 -3.05 -13.98 32.40
C GLN A 210 -2.08 -13.18 33.28
N ARG A 211 -0.80 -13.59 33.40
CA ARG A 211 0.22 -12.87 34.17
C ARG A 211 0.71 -11.65 33.38
N ASP A 212 1.01 -10.55 34.07
CA ASP A 212 1.50 -9.31 33.47
C ASP A 212 2.90 -9.55 32.84
N PRO A 213 3.10 -9.25 31.54
CA PRO A 213 4.39 -9.40 30.86
C PRO A 213 5.56 -8.71 31.57
N ARG A 214 5.29 -7.61 32.31
CA ARG A 214 6.33 -6.87 33.05
C ARG A 214 6.80 -7.58 34.32
N GLN A 215 5.93 -8.36 34.97
CA GLN A 215 6.30 -9.13 36.16
C GLN A 215 7.07 -10.41 35.80
N ALA A 216 6.91 -10.92 34.58
CA ALA A 216 7.64 -12.10 34.10
C ALA A 216 9.14 -11.84 33.81
N LEU A 217 9.54 -10.57 33.62
CA LEU A 217 10.95 -10.17 33.44
C LEU A 217 11.69 -9.97 34.77
N GLU A 218 10.97 -9.78 35.88
CA GLU A 218 11.56 -9.60 37.22
C GLU A 218 11.58 -10.90 38.06
N GLY A 219 10.89 -11.95 37.61
CA GLY A 219 10.80 -13.22 38.34
C GLY A 219 11.75 -14.30 37.79
N ASP A 220 12.61 -14.84 38.65
CA ASP A 220 13.52 -15.97 38.40
C ASP A 220 12.82 -17.34 38.20
N GLU A 221 11.49 -17.39 38.13
CA GLU A 221 10.73 -18.65 38.03
C GLU A 221 10.69 -19.16 36.57
N VAL A 222 11.81 -19.70 36.10
CA VAL A 222 11.88 -20.48 34.84
C VAL A 222 11.24 -21.85 35.05
N GLU A 223 10.38 -22.26 34.13
CA GLU A 223 9.72 -23.57 34.17
C GLU A 223 10.73 -24.72 34.00
N ALA A 224 10.54 -25.83 34.72
CA ALA A 224 11.50 -26.94 34.76
C ALA A 224 11.65 -27.64 33.39
N ASP A 225 12.89 -27.98 33.00
CA ASP A 225 13.26 -28.62 31.72
C ASP A 225 12.40 -29.84 31.37
N GLU A 226 12.19 -30.72 32.36
CA GLU A 226 11.41 -31.94 32.16
C GLU A 226 9.98 -31.62 31.69
N SER A 227 9.39 -30.52 32.15
CA SER A 227 8.04 -30.13 31.74
C SER A 227 7.99 -29.53 30.33
N LEU A 228 9.01 -28.77 29.92
CA LEU A 228 9.11 -28.22 28.57
C LEU A 228 9.35 -29.32 27.53
N GLN A 229 10.20 -30.31 27.84
CA GLN A 229 10.40 -31.48 26.99
C GLN A 229 9.11 -32.29 26.81
N MET A 230 8.33 -32.45 27.88
CA MET A 230 7.06 -33.16 27.83
C MET A 230 5.99 -32.42 26.99
N ILE A 231 5.97 -31.09 27.04
CA ILE A 231 5.11 -30.27 26.18
C ILE A 231 5.58 -30.35 24.72
N ASP A 232 6.88 -30.31 24.48
CA ASP A 232 7.47 -30.41 23.14
C ASP A 232 7.08 -31.71 22.42
N LEU A 233 7.24 -32.86 23.09
CA LEU A 233 6.77 -34.17 22.62
C LEU A 233 5.25 -34.18 22.37
N PHE A 234 4.48 -33.57 23.27
CA PHE A 234 3.03 -33.50 23.15
C PHE A 234 2.58 -32.62 21.97
N LEU A 235 3.28 -31.53 21.69
CA LEU A 235 3.01 -30.63 20.55
C LEU A 235 3.31 -31.33 19.22
N ASP A 236 4.38 -32.12 19.13
CA ASP A 236 4.70 -32.93 17.94
C ASP A 236 3.58 -33.95 17.66
N GLU A 237 3.12 -34.68 18.69
CA GLU A 237 1.99 -35.63 18.59
C GLU A 237 0.68 -34.92 18.18
N LEU A 238 0.38 -33.77 18.80
CA LEU A 238 -0.85 -33.01 18.57
C LEU A 238 -0.90 -32.36 17.19
N ALA A 239 0.23 -31.81 16.70
CA ALA A 239 0.34 -31.24 15.36
C ALA A 239 0.05 -32.29 14.29
N PHE A 240 0.55 -33.52 14.47
CA PHE A 240 0.25 -34.62 13.54
C PHE A 240 -1.23 -35.01 13.58
N ILE A 241 -1.83 -35.15 14.76
CA ILE A 241 -3.27 -35.45 14.89
C ILE A 241 -4.11 -34.38 14.19
N ILE A 242 -3.81 -33.10 14.42
CA ILE A 242 -4.50 -31.98 13.76
C ILE A 242 -4.34 -32.07 12.24
N ARG A 243 -3.12 -32.31 11.74
CA ARG A 243 -2.86 -32.45 10.29
C ARG A 243 -3.74 -33.51 9.65
N VAL A 244 -3.84 -34.70 10.23
CA VAL A 244 -4.63 -35.80 9.67
C VAL A 244 -6.13 -35.45 9.70
N LEU A 245 -6.62 -34.88 10.80
CA LEU A 245 -8.02 -34.46 10.93
C LEU A 245 -8.39 -33.34 9.95
N VAL A 246 -7.54 -32.31 9.83
CA VAL A 246 -7.74 -31.19 8.89
C VAL A 246 -7.72 -31.69 7.45
N SER A 247 -6.77 -32.55 7.10
CA SER A 247 -6.68 -33.15 5.76
C SER A 247 -7.96 -33.92 5.40
N TYR A 248 -8.51 -34.69 6.35
CA TYR A 248 -9.80 -35.37 6.15
C TYR A 248 -10.96 -34.39 6.00
N THR A 249 -11.02 -33.30 6.78
CA THR A 249 -12.07 -32.28 6.61
C THR A 249 -11.99 -31.56 5.26
N ALA A 250 -10.78 -31.25 4.77
CA ALA A 250 -10.58 -30.64 3.47
C ALA A 250 -11.00 -31.59 2.34
N PHE A 251 -10.65 -32.87 2.46
CA PHE A 251 -11.09 -33.92 1.55
C PHE A 251 -12.63 -34.01 1.45
N LEU A 252 -13.33 -34.00 2.58
CA LEU A 252 -14.80 -34.03 2.60
C LEU A 252 -15.43 -32.83 1.86
N ALA A 253 -14.81 -31.66 1.94
CA ALA A 253 -15.26 -30.47 1.21
C ALA A 253 -15.11 -30.65 -0.32
N THR A 254 -14.07 -31.35 -0.77
CA THR A 254 -13.84 -31.59 -2.22
C THR A 254 -14.77 -32.64 -2.82
N VAL A 255 -15.05 -33.74 -2.11
CA VAL A 255 -15.85 -34.85 -2.64
C VAL A 255 -17.35 -34.59 -2.51
N CYS A 256 -17.74 -33.73 -1.58
CA CYS A 256 -19.14 -33.42 -1.31
C CYS A 256 -19.32 -31.89 -1.16
N GLU A 257 -19.58 -31.20 -2.27
CA GLU A 257 -19.95 -29.76 -2.32
C GLU A 257 -21.27 -29.42 -1.56
N GLY A 258 -21.85 -30.38 -0.84
CA GLY A 258 -23.20 -30.30 -0.30
C GLY A 258 -23.58 -31.40 0.70
N LEU A 259 -22.66 -31.91 1.53
CA LEU A 259 -23.04 -32.52 2.81
C LEU A 259 -23.52 -31.39 3.77
N GLY A 260 -24.60 -30.72 3.36
CA GLY A 260 -25.19 -29.60 4.05
C GLY A 260 -25.58 -29.96 5.47
N GLN A 261 -25.12 -29.14 6.41
CA GLN A 261 -25.67 -28.87 7.74
C GLN A 261 -26.75 -29.86 8.22
N GLN A 262 -26.34 -31.06 8.61
CA GLN A 262 -27.04 -31.86 9.60
C GLN A 262 -26.10 -32.08 10.78
N ASP A 263 -26.67 -32.14 11.98
CA ASP A 263 -26.03 -31.97 13.29
C ASP A 263 -24.82 -32.88 13.56
N GLY A 264 -24.60 -33.95 12.77
CA GLY A 264 -23.47 -34.88 12.93
C GLY A 264 -22.09 -34.32 12.53
N ASN A 265 -21.98 -33.52 11.46
CA ASN A 265 -20.68 -33.02 10.97
C ASN A 265 -20.15 -31.83 11.80
N ARG A 266 -21.06 -31.09 12.46
CA ARG A 266 -20.70 -29.99 13.38
C ARG A 266 -19.86 -30.49 14.56
N GLY A 267 -20.18 -31.65 15.12
CA GLY A 267 -19.45 -32.20 16.27
C GLY A 267 -17.98 -32.48 15.94
N PHE A 268 -17.71 -33.08 14.77
CA PHE A 268 -16.35 -33.38 14.33
C PHE A 268 -15.54 -32.11 14.05
N GLN A 269 -16.08 -31.19 13.25
CA GLN A 269 -15.40 -29.92 12.93
C GLN A 269 -15.18 -29.04 14.17
N MET A 270 -16.15 -28.97 15.10
CA MET A 270 -15.96 -28.25 16.36
C MET A 270 -14.84 -28.87 17.18
N LYS A 271 -14.74 -30.21 17.26
CA LYS A 271 -13.65 -30.85 18.00
C LYS A 271 -12.28 -30.59 17.38
N VAL A 272 -12.18 -30.57 16.05
CA VAL A 272 -10.95 -30.20 15.34
C VAL A 272 -10.56 -28.75 15.66
N GLN A 273 -11.52 -27.83 15.68
CA GLN A 273 -11.28 -26.43 16.06
C GLN A 273 -10.86 -26.31 17.54
N GLU A 274 -11.49 -27.04 18.46
CA GLU A 274 -11.10 -27.08 19.87
C GLU A 274 -9.65 -27.56 20.04
N LEU A 275 -9.27 -28.68 19.41
CA LEU A 275 -7.90 -29.20 19.42
C LEU A 275 -6.90 -28.19 18.87
N THR A 276 -7.26 -27.54 17.75
CA THR A 276 -6.45 -26.49 17.14
C THR A 276 -6.27 -25.29 18.07
N GLY A 277 -7.33 -24.90 18.80
CA GLY A 277 -7.27 -23.84 19.80
C GLY A 277 -6.33 -24.19 20.96
N VAL A 278 -6.44 -25.42 21.48
CA VAL A 278 -5.54 -25.92 22.54
C VAL A 278 -4.09 -25.95 22.06
N TYR A 279 -3.84 -26.43 20.83
CA TYR A 279 -2.51 -26.42 20.22
C TYR A 279 -1.91 -25.01 20.17
N VAL A 280 -2.65 -24.01 19.69
CA VAL A 280 -2.15 -22.62 19.60
C VAL A 280 -1.78 -22.06 20.97
N VAL A 281 -2.59 -22.34 21.99
CA VAL A 281 -2.31 -21.90 23.38
C VAL A 281 -1.05 -22.56 23.93
N LEU A 282 -0.89 -23.87 23.72
CA LEU A 282 0.26 -24.63 24.22
C LEU A 282 1.56 -24.30 23.47
N GLU A 283 1.50 -24.14 22.15
CA GLU A 283 2.64 -23.76 21.33
C GLU A 283 3.12 -22.35 21.71
N ARG A 284 2.19 -21.40 21.90
CA ARG A 284 2.52 -20.07 22.43
C ARG A 284 3.19 -20.17 23.80
N PHE A 285 2.63 -20.96 24.72
CA PHE A 285 3.23 -21.15 26.03
C PHE A 285 4.66 -21.75 25.95
N TYR A 286 4.85 -22.76 25.11
CA TYR A 286 6.15 -23.39 24.85
C TYR A 286 7.18 -22.39 24.31
N VAL A 287 6.82 -21.62 23.29
CA VAL A 287 7.71 -20.60 22.69
C VAL A 287 8.13 -19.58 23.75
N PHE A 288 7.18 -18.99 24.47
CA PHE A 288 7.49 -17.95 25.46
C PHE A 288 8.33 -18.46 26.63
N GLN A 289 8.10 -19.67 27.12
CA GLN A 289 8.90 -20.23 28.21
C GLN A 289 10.28 -20.68 27.75
N SER A 290 10.38 -21.24 26.55
CA SER A 290 11.67 -21.69 25.99
C SER A 290 12.57 -20.51 25.63
N VAL A 291 12.01 -19.43 25.07
CA VAL A 291 12.75 -18.19 24.81
C VAL A 291 13.17 -17.52 26.12
N HIS A 292 12.28 -17.42 27.11
CA HIS A 292 12.63 -16.88 28.42
C HIS A 292 13.73 -17.68 29.12
N LYS A 293 13.71 -19.01 28.99
CA LYS A 293 14.76 -19.88 29.51
C LYS A 293 16.10 -19.68 28.79
N ALA A 294 16.08 -19.59 27.46
CA ALA A 294 17.29 -19.31 26.67
C ALA A 294 17.90 -17.96 27.08
N THR A 295 17.07 -16.92 27.19
CA THR A 295 17.54 -15.59 27.60
C THR A 295 18.00 -15.55 29.05
N ALA A 296 17.42 -16.35 29.95
CA ALA A 296 17.86 -16.46 31.34
C ALA A 296 19.23 -17.15 31.47
N ILE A 297 19.56 -18.13 30.61
CA ILE A 297 20.81 -18.91 30.72
C ILE A 297 21.98 -18.24 30.00
N ALA A 298 21.76 -17.60 28.84
CA ALA A 298 22.73 -16.90 28.00
C ALA A 298 24.22 -17.03 28.38
N GLU A 299 24.92 -17.96 27.74
CA GLU A 299 26.36 -18.19 27.94
C GLU A 299 27.19 -17.76 26.72
N PRO A 300 28.46 -17.34 26.88
CA PRO A 300 29.33 -17.06 25.75
C PRO A 300 29.73 -18.35 25.05
N GLN A 301 29.52 -18.39 23.73
CA GLN A 301 29.86 -19.50 22.87
C GLN A 301 30.85 -19.02 21.81
N GLU A 302 31.90 -19.81 21.58
CA GLU A 302 32.90 -19.53 20.55
C GLU A 302 32.41 -20.10 19.21
N LEU A 303 32.17 -19.23 18.22
CA LEU A 303 31.71 -19.62 16.89
C LEU A 303 32.90 -20.01 16.00
N GLU A 304 33.90 -19.13 15.96
CA GLU A 304 35.18 -19.30 15.28
C GLU A 304 36.29 -18.88 16.25
N GLN A 305 37.55 -19.24 15.97
CA GLN A 305 38.67 -18.97 16.87
C GLN A 305 38.77 -17.47 17.20
N GLY A 306 38.40 -17.07 18.43
CA GLY A 306 38.39 -15.68 18.89
C GLY A 306 37.10 -14.89 18.66
N VAL A 307 36.07 -15.45 18.01
CA VAL A 307 34.76 -14.82 17.75
C VAL A 307 33.71 -15.42 18.69
N TYR A 308 33.25 -14.61 19.66
CA TYR A 308 32.25 -15.03 20.64
C TYR A 308 30.85 -14.50 20.30
N VAL A 309 29.83 -15.34 20.52
CA VAL A 309 28.40 -15.06 20.35
C VAL A 309 27.66 -15.56 21.59
N SER A 310 26.54 -14.94 21.94
CA SER A 310 25.67 -15.42 23.02
C SER A 310 24.90 -16.67 22.59
N SER A 311 24.88 -17.72 23.42
CA SER A 311 24.15 -18.99 23.16
C SER A 311 22.66 -18.78 22.88
N VAL A 312 22.08 -17.66 23.38
CA VAL A 312 20.69 -17.24 23.15
C VAL A 312 20.35 -17.20 21.66
N VAL A 313 21.31 -16.82 20.80
CA VAL A 313 21.07 -16.73 19.35
C VAL A 313 20.76 -18.11 18.77
N GLU A 314 21.56 -19.12 19.11
CA GLU A 314 21.35 -20.49 18.64
C GLU A 314 20.07 -21.09 19.26
N ASP A 315 19.92 -20.97 20.59
CA ASP A 315 18.80 -21.54 21.34
C ASP A 315 17.44 -20.98 20.87
N VAL A 316 17.33 -19.66 20.72
CA VAL A 316 16.10 -19.02 20.24
C VAL A 316 15.85 -19.35 18.78
N SER A 317 16.89 -19.37 17.94
CA SER A 317 16.73 -19.77 16.53
C SER A 317 16.21 -21.20 16.39
N PHE A 318 16.66 -22.12 17.23
CA PHE A 318 16.21 -23.50 17.25
C PHE A 318 14.74 -23.61 17.67
N VAL A 319 14.37 -22.97 18.79
CA VAL A 319 12.99 -22.98 19.31
C VAL A 319 12.00 -22.42 18.29
N LEU A 320 12.30 -21.27 17.69
CA LEU A 320 11.39 -20.61 16.76
C LEU A 320 11.27 -21.35 15.42
N ASN A 321 12.38 -21.88 14.87
CA ASN A 321 12.33 -22.73 13.68
C ASN A 321 11.50 -23.99 13.94
N LYS A 322 11.66 -24.62 15.12
CA LYS A 322 10.91 -25.82 15.48
C LYS A 322 9.41 -25.54 15.60
N ALA A 323 9.03 -24.46 16.28
CA ALA A 323 7.64 -24.05 16.42
C ALA A 323 7.00 -23.70 15.06
N PHE A 324 7.72 -22.99 14.20
CA PHE A 324 7.26 -22.71 12.84
C PHE A 324 7.10 -24.00 12.01
N PHE A 325 8.07 -24.91 12.08
CA PHE A 325 7.99 -26.18 11.37
C PHE A 325 6.77 -27.01 11.81
N ARG A 326 6.52 -27.14 13.12
CA ARG A 326 5.29 -27.79 13.62
C ARG A 326 4.02 -27.11 13.12
N ALA A 327 3.95 -25.77 13.20
CA ALA A 327 2.78 -25.03 12.73
C ALA A 327 2.52 -25.24 11.23
N SER A 328 3.59 -25.33 10.42
CA SER A 328 3.49 -25.62 8.99
C SER A 328 2.89 -27.00 8.71
N GLN A 329 3.13 -27.99 9.57
CA GLN A 329 2.57 -29.34 9.43
C GLN A 329 1.06 -29.38 9.63
N CYS A 330 0.47 -28.48 10.41
CA CYS A 330 -0.97 -28.44 10.64
C CYS A 330 -1.78 -28.12 9.36
N MET A 331 -1.14 -27.58 8.31
CA MET A 331 -1.76 -27.21 7.02
C MET A 331 -3.02 -26.35 7.17
N ASN A 332 -3.06 -25.48 8.18
CA ASN A 332 -4.17 -24.58 8.47
C ASN A 332 -3.66 -23.14 8.55
N TYR A 333 -4.18 -22.29 7.66
CA TYR A 333 -3.78 -20.89 7.53
C TYR A 333 -3.89 -20.11 8.84
N HIS A 334 -5.02 -20.23 9.55
CA HIS A 334 -5.25 -19.48 10.79
C HIS A 334 -4.33 -19.93 11.92
N THR A 335 -4.01 -21.22 11.98
CA THR A 335 -3.04 -21.77 12.95
C THR A 335 -1.65 -21.25 12.65
N ALA A 336 -1.19 -21.35 11.40
CA ALA A 336 0.12 -20.85 10.98
C ALA A 336 0.27 -19.35 11.27
N LEU A 337 -0.73 -18.53 10.89
CA LEU A 337 -0.73 -17.10 11.18
C LEU A 337 -0.67 -16.80 12.69
N SER A 338 -1.47 -17.51 13.49
CA SER A 338 -1.49 -17.30 14.95
C SER A 338 -0.15 -17.64 15.61
N ILE A 339 0.52 -18.71 15.15
CA ILE A 339 1.84 -19.06 15.65
C ILE A 339 2.88 -18.05 15.18
N VAL A 340 2.90 -17.64 13.91
CA VAL A 340 3.86 -16.63 13.43
C VAL A 340 3.71 -15.31 14.21
N ILE A 341 2.48 -14.89 14.52
CA ILE A 341 2.24 -13.73 15.40
C ILE A 341 2.86 -13.95 16.79
N ALA A 342 2.71 -15.14 17.38
CA ALA A 342 3.32 -15.45 18.67
C ALA A 342 4.86 -15.50 18.60
N LEU A 343 5.45 -15.93 17.47
CA LEU A 343 6.90 -15.91 17.26
C LEU A 343 7.41 -14.45 17.22
N VAL A 344 6.75 -13.58 16.45
CA VAL A 344 7.11 -12.15 16.37
C VAL A 344 6.96 -11.45 17.72
N ASP A 345 5.88 -11.74 18.46
CA ASP A 345 5.65 -11.22 19.81
C ASP A 345 6.77 -11.65 20.79
N ALA A 346 7.22 -12.90 20.73
CA ALA A 346 8.34 -13.38 21.56
C ALA A 346 9.69 -12.75 21.15
N LEU A 347 9.90 -12.53 19.85
CA LEU A 347 11.09 -11.86 19.32
C LEU A 347 11.19 -10.41 19.80
N GLU A 348 10.09 -9.67 19.74
CA GLU A 348 10.03 -8.26 20.14
C GLU A 348 10.11 -8.09 21.67
N SER A 349 9.33 -8.87 22.42
CA SER A 349 9.17 -8.67 23.86
C SER A 349 10.30 -9.26 24.71
N GLN A 350 10.91 -10.37 24.30
CA GLN A 350 11.93 -11.07 25.09
C GLN A 350 13.30 -11.10 24.42
N TYR A 351 13.37 -11.50 23.14
CA TYR A 351 14.65 -11.72 22.48
C TYR A 351 15.42 -10.42 22.21
N LEU A 352 14.76 -9.43 21.61
CA LEU A 352 15.37 -8.12 21.35
C LEU A 352 15.86 -7.44 22.64
N GLN A 353 15.06 -7.52 23.71
CA GLN A 353 15.41 -6.99 25.02
C GLN A 353 16.63 -7.72 25.61
N ALA A 354 16.71 -9.05 25.46
CA ALA A 354 17.84 -9.82 25.94
C ALA A 354 19.15 -9.43 25.23
N ILE A 355 19.12 -9.20 23.92
CA ILE A 355 20.30 -8.76 23.16
C ILE A 355 20.75 -7.36 23.60
N LEU A 356 19.81 -6.43 23.82
CA LEU A 356 20.13 -5.07 24.28
C LEU A 356 20.79 -5.03 25.67
N VAL A 357 20.49 -6.00 26.54
CA VAL A 357 21.03 -6.07 27.91
C VAL A 357 22.38 -6.80 27.97
N LEU A 358 22.79 -7.53 26.91
CA LEU A 358 24.04 -8.30 26.87
C LEU A 358 25.29 -7.51 27.32
N PRO A 359 25.52 -6.24 26.92
CA PRO A 359 26.72 -5.49 27.32
C PRO A 359 26.84 -5.30 28.83
N SER A 360 25.71 -5.19 29.52
CA SER A 360 25.64 -4.93 30.98
C SER A 360 25.56 -6.21 31.81
N ARG A 361 25.40 -7.37 31.17
CA ARG A 361 25.28 -8.65 31.85
C ARG A 361 26.64 -9.10 32.43
N PRO A 362 26.69 -9.54 33.70
CA PRO A 362 27.92 -10.01 34.31
C PRO A 362 28.32 -11.37 33.73
N CYS A 363 29.14 -11.36 32.69
CA CYS A 363 29.67 -12.57 32.07
C CYS A 363 31.18 -12.48 31.87
N VAL A 364 31.90 -13.60 31.98
CA VAL A 364 33.35 -13.69 31.81
C VAL A 364 33.64 -14.38 30.49
N ILE A 365 34.22 -13.64 29.54
CA ILE A 365 34.64 -14.17 28.24
C ILE A 365 36.10 -14.59 28.33
N PRO A 366 36.50 -15.78 27.85
CA PRO A 366 37.90 -16.21 27.87
C PRO A 366 38.79 -15.24 27.08
N LEU A 367 39.64 -14.46 27.77
CA LEU A 367 40.61 -13.58 27.12
C LEU A 367 41.84 -14.38 26.72
N SER A 368 42.29 -14.27 25.47
CA SER A 368 43.56 -14.87 25.04
C SER A 368 44.74 -14.27 25.84
N PRO A 369 45.69 -15.07 26.36
CA PRO A 369 46.78 -14.58 27.18
C PRO A 369 47.82 -13.83 26.34
N ILE A 370 47.63 -12.53 26.13
CA ILE A 370 48.61 -11.64 25.52
C ILE A 370 49.43 -11.02 26.65
N ASN A 371 50.34 -11.80 27.28
CA ASN A 371 51.50 -11.30 28.05
C ASN A 371 52.45 -12.40 28.59
N ALA A 372 52.76 -13.44 27.79
CA ALA A 372 53.82 -14.41 28.14
C ALA A 372 55.19 -14.11 27.46
N ALA A 373 55.53 -12.83 27.24
CA ALA A 373 56.81 -12.45 26.63
C ALA A 373 57.52 -11.25 27.28
N ILE A 374 57.19 -10.90 28.53
CA ILE A 374 57.98 -9.97 29.33
C ILE A 374 58.33 -10.65 30.66
N GLY A 375 59.53 -11.24 30.73
CA GLY A 375 60.21 -11.48 32.00
C GLY A 375 60.35 -12.92 32.50
N GLN A 376 60.80 -13.88 31.69
CA GLN A 376 61.57 -15.01 32.22
C GLN A 376 63.07 -14.82 31.95
N SER A 377 63.76 -14.25 32.94
CA SER A 377 65.20 -14.46 33.23
C SER A 377 65.44 -13.92 34.66
N GLY A 378 65.84 -14.66 35.69
CA GLY A 378 66.15 -16.07 35.88
C GLY A 378 66.54 -16.30 37.35
N ASN A 379 66.57 -17.58 37.74
CA ASN A 379 67.29 -18.19 38.88
C ASN A 379 66.81 -17.96 40.34
N SER A 380 66.09 -18.98 40.83
CA SER A 380 66.35 -19.82 42.03
C SER A 380 67.04 -19.23 43.27
N ILE A 381 66.45 -19.44 44.46
CA ILE A 381 66.94 -20.31 45.57
C ILE A 381 65.97 -20.25 46.77
N ASP A 382 65.95 -21.34 47.52
CA ASP A 382 65.19 -21.74 48.70
C ASP A 382 64.92 -20.73 49.83
N ASP A 383 63.91 -21.14 50.62
CA ASP A 383 63.77 -21.06 52.09
C ASP A 383 63.08 -19.85 52.77
N ASP A 384 61.91 -20.21 53.31
CA ASP A 384 61.50 -20.07 54.70
C ASP A 384 60.89 -18.74 55.21
N GLN A 385 60.00 -18.97 56.17
CA GLN A 385 59.01 -18.08 56.79
C GLN A 385 59.49 -16.65 57.08
N GLY A 386 58.73 -15.67 56.57
CA GLY A 386 58.83 -14.28 56.98
C GLY A 386 57.67 -13.46 56.42
N GLN A 387 57.00 -12.71 57.29
CA GLN A 387 55.95 -11.76 56.95
C GLN A 387 56.42 -10.83 55.81
N ASN A 388 55.78 -10.91 54.64
CA ASN A 388 55.98 -9.91 53.60
C ASN A 388 54.77 -8.98 53.57
N GLU A 389 54.98 -7.78 54.11
CA GLU A 389 54.21 -6.59 53.74
C GLU A 389 54.15 -6.54 52.20
N VAL A 390 52.95 -6.67 51.64
CA VAL A 390 52.73 -6.40 50.21
C VAL A 390 53.10 -4.94 50.00
N SER A 391 54.18 -4.70 49.25
CA SER A 391 54.63 -3.35 48.91
C SER A 391 53.49 -2.58 48.26
N PHE A 392 53.34 -1.29 48.55
CA PHE A 392 52.35 -0.42 47.89
C PHE A 392 52.47 -0.47 46.36
N SER A 393 53.68 -0.74 45.83
CA SER A 393 53.90 -0.99 44.40
C SER A 393 53.16 -2.22 43.88
N ASP A 394 53.12 -3.29 44.66
CA ASP A 394 52.57 -4.59 44.25
C ASP A 394 51.05 -4.55 44.35
N MET A 395 50.52 -3.85 45.35
CA MET A 395 49.08 -3.55 45.48
C MET A 395 48.58 -2.63 44.36
N LEU A 396 49.41 -1.65 43.92
CA LEU A 396 49.12 -0.81 42.76
C LEU A 396 49.16 -1.58 41.44
N LEU A 397 50.15 -2.45 41.25
CA LEU A 397 50.25 -3.30 40.05
C LEU A 397 49.04 -4.25 39.98
N GLN A 398 48.66 -4.87 41.08
CA GLN A 398 47.49 -5.74 41.14
C GLN A 398 46.19 -4.96 40.83
N ALA A 399 46.02 -3.75 41.38
CA ALA A 399 44.84 -2.92 41.08
C ALA A 399 44.80 -2.46 39.61
N VAL A 400 45.95 -2.21 38.98
CA VAL A 400 46.05 -1.85 37.55
C VAL A 400 45.75 -3.06 36.66
N ASP A 401 46.22 -4.25 37.03
CA ASP A 401 45.92 -5.49 36.29
C ASP A 401 44.44 -5.87 36.41
N GLU A 402 43.82 -5.72 37.59
CA GLU A 402 42.38 -5.93 37.80
C GLU A 402 41.52 -4.92 37.01
N ASP A 403 41.93 -3.65 36.93
CA ASP A 403 41.24 -2.61 36.14
C ASP A 403 41.39 -2.83 34.63
N LEU A 404 42.56 -3.30 34.19
CA LEU A 404 42.82 -3.68 32.80
C LEU A 404 41.99 -4.89 32.38
N GLU A 405 41.94 -5.94 33.21
CA GLU A 405 41.13 -7.13 32.96
C GLU A 405 39.64 -6.79 32.89
N ARG A 406 39.16 -5.91 33.78
CA ARG A 406 37.79 -5.39 33.73
C ARG A 406 37.48 -4.65 32.43
N THR A 407 38.40 -3.79 31.98
CA THR A 407 38.23 -3.03 30.73
C THR A 407 38.20 -3.96 29.51
N LEU A 408 39.06 -4.97 29.49
CA LEU A 408 39.10 -5.98 28.42
C LEU A 408 37.83 -6.85 28.40
N GLN A 409 37.26 -7.16 29.57
CA GLN A 409 35.97 -7.86 29.66
C GLN A 409 34.80 -7.01 29.17
N GLU A 410 34.76 -5.73 29.51
CA GLU A 410 33.73 -4.80 29.01
C GLU A 410 33.79 -4.69 27.48
N GLU A 411 34.99 -4.64 26.89
CA GLU A 411 35.20 -4.66 25.45
C GLU A 411 34.81 -6.01 24.81
N ALA A 412 35.15 -7.13 25.43
CA ALA A 412 34.77 -8.45 24.94
C ALA A 412 33.24 -8.65 24.89
N ARG A 413 32.51 -8.12 25.88
CA ARG A 413 31.03 -8.16 25.90
C ARG A 413 30.42 -7.31 24.80
N LEU A 414 31.01 -6.15 24.50
CA LEU A 414 30.60 -5.31 23.40
C LEU A 414 30.75 -6.04 22.06
N LEU A 415 31.92 -6.65 21.82
CA LEU A 415 32.19 -7.45 20.61
C LEU A 415 31.22 -8.63 20.47
N MET A 416 30.97 -9.37 21.56
CA MET A 416 29.99 -10.46 21.59
C MET A 416 28.58 -9.95 21.28
N THR A 417 28.20 -8.76 21.76
CA THR A 417 26.89 -8.15 21.49
C THR A 417 26.73 -7.81 20.01
N ILE A 418 27.76 -7.24 19.38
CA ILE A 418 27.77 -6.93 17.94
C ILE A 418 27.59 -8.21 17.12
N ASN A 419 28.39 -9.24 17.40
CA ASN A 419 28.27 -10.52 16.70
C ASN A 419 26.88 -11.16 16.91
N SER A 420 26.36 -11.11 18.14
CA SER A 420 25.04 -11.67 18.47
C SER A 420 23.91 -10.93 17.77
N ALA A 421 23.95 -9.59 17.71
CA ALA A 421 22.97 -8.77 17.02
C ALA A 421 23.01 -9.00 15.50
N TYR A 422 24.21 -9.09 14.90
CA TYR A 422 24.38 -9.42 13.49
C TYR A 422 23.78 -10.79 13.14
N MET A 423 24.16 -11.84 13.88
CA MET A 423 23.64 -13.20 13.67
C MET A 423 22.12 -13.27 13.87
N SER A 424 21.57 -12.48 14.80
CA SER A 424 20.13 -12.34 14.99
C SER A 424 19.43 -11.76 13.76
N GLY A 425 20.01 -10.74 13.13
CA GLY A 425 19.51 -10.14 11.89
C GLY A 425 19.50 -11.13 10.71
N GLU A 426 20.57 -11.90 10.55
CA GLU A 426 20.64 -12.96 9.51
C GLU A 426 19.59 -14.05 9.73
N PHE A 427 19.40 -14.49 10.97
CA PHE A 427 18.36 -15.44 11.31
C PHE A 427 16.95 -14.90 11.02
N MET A 428 16.66 -13.63 11.33
CA MET A 428 15.37 -13.00 11.01
C MET A 428 15.09 -13.00 9.51
N ARG A 429 16.09 -12.69 8.69
CA ARG A 429 15.96 -12.72 7.23
C ARG A 429 15.65 -14.13 6.73
N ALA A 430 16.39 -15.13 7.21
CA ALA A 430 16.15 -16.52 6.84
C ALA A 430 14.77 -17.03 7.29
N LEU A 431 14.27 -16.59 8.45
CA LEU A 431 12.93 -16.92 8.92
C LEU A 431 11.84 -16.29 8.04
N GLN A 432 12.03 -15.03 7.63
CA GLN A 432 11.11 -14.34 6.74
C GLN A 432 10.98 -15.07 5.39
N GLU A 433 12.10 -15.47 4.78
CA GLU A 433 12.11 -16.22 3.51
C GLU A 433 11.35 -17.55 3.63
N LYS A 434 11.56 -18.30 4.73
CA LYS A 434 10.83 -19.56 4.98
C LYS A 434 9.32 -19.36 5.12
N ILE A 435 8.89 -18.28 5.77
CA ILE A 435 7.47 -17.96 5.94
C ILE A 435 6.84 -17.61 4.57
N GLU A 436 7.55 -16.83 3.75
CA GLU A 436 7.08 -16.44 2.41
C GLU A 436 6.95 -17.64 1.46
N GLU A 437 7.96 -18.52 1.45
CA GLU A 437 7.95 -19.75 0.65
C GLU A 437 6.79 -20.66 1.08
N PHE A 438 6.60 -20.87 2.38
CA PHE A 438 5.50 -21.69 2.89
C PHE A 438 4.11 -21.10 2.58
N SER A 439 3.95 -19.78 2.76
CA SER A 439 2.69 -19.08 2.51
C SER A 439 2.29 -19.17 1.04
N SER A 440 3.24 -18.98 0.12
CA SER A 440 2.98 -19.03 -1.32
C SER A 440 2.73 -20.46 -1.84
N ALA A 441 3.45 -21.46 -1.31
CA ALA A 441 3.30 -22.84 -1.73
C ALA A 441 2.02 -23.50 -1.19
N SER A 442 1.67 -23.24 0.08
CA SER A 442 0.57 -23.95 0.76
C SER A 442 -0.76 -23.20 0.69
N PHE A 443 -0.75 -21.86 0.59
CA PHE A 443 -1.96 -21.03 0.64
C PHE A 443 -2.02 -19.99 -0.51
N PRO A 444 -2.05 -20.42 -1.80
CA PRO A 444 -1.98 -19.51 -2.94
C PRO A 444 -3.23 -18.62 -3.13
N HIS A 445 -4.34 -18.95 -2.46
CA HIS A 445 -5.62 -18.22 -2.57
C HIS A 445 -5.89 -17.30 -1.37
N ASP A 446 -5.11 -17.40 -0.29
CA ASP A 446 -5.23 -16.56 0.90
C ASP A 446 -4.23 -15.40 0.85
N ALA A 447 -4.41 -14.40 1.72
CA ALA A 447 -3.45 -13.30 1.84
C ALA A 447 -2.11 -13.83 2.35
N PRO A 448 -0.96 -13.31 1.88
CA PRO A 448 0.34 -13.72 2.39
C PRO A 448 0.44 -13.51 3.91
N ILE A 449 0.94 -14.51 4.64
CA ILE A 449 1.02 -14.47 6.12
C ILE A 449 1.78 -13.23 6.60
N LEU A 450 2.86 -12.86 5.91
CA LEU A 450 3.69 -11.70 6.25
C LEU A 450 2.94 -10.36 6.19
N GLU A 451 1.95 -10.21 5.30
CA GLU A 451 1.14 -8.98 5.18
C GLU A 451 0.10 -8.85 6.30
N CYS A 452 -0.20 -9.96 6.99
CA CYS A 452 -1.20 -10.02 8.04
C CYS A 452 -0.62 -9.83 9.45
N LEU A 453 0.70 -9.61 9.57
CA LEU A 453 1.38 -9.48 10.86
C LEU A 453 1.14 -8.09 11.49
N PRO A 454 0.96 -8.02 12.83
CA PRO A 454 0.85 -6.75 13.55
C PRO A 454 2.11 -5.89 13.46
N THR A 455 3.28 -6.52 13.64
CA THR A 455 4.60 -5.92 13.50
C THR A 455 5.32 -6.65 12.36
N PRO A 456 5.77 -5.93 11.30
CA PRO A 456 6.47 -6.59 10.21
C PRO A 456 7.88 -7.02 10.68
N ILE A 457 8.30 -8.23 10.26
CA ILE A 457 9.61 -8.82 10.63
C ILE A 457 10.79 -7.93 10.17
N HIS A 458 10.58 -7.13 9.12
CA HIS A 458 11.58 -6.17 8.64
C HIS A 458 11.97 -5.14 9.70
N ASP A 459 11.02 -4.61 10.48
CA ASP A 459 11.27 -3.61 11.51
C ASP A 459 12.18 -4.19 12.62
N MET A 460 12.02 -5.48 12.95
CA MET A 460 12.89 -6.20 13.89
C MET A 460 14.30 -6.40 13.31
N THR A 461 14.41 -6.67 12.01
CA THR A 461 15.70 -6.79 11.32
C THR A 461 16.45 -5.46 11.33
N GLU A 462 15.75 -4.34 11.09
CA GLU A 462 16.32 -3.00 11.23
C GLU A 462 16.73 -2.68 12.66
N ALA A 463 15.96 -3.12 13.66
CA ALA A 463 16.32 -2.95 15.06
C ALA A 463 17.67 -3.62 15.40
N PHE A 464 17.91 -4.85 14.94
CA PHE A 464 19.20 -5.53 15.14
C PHE A 464 20.35 -4.86 14.38
N HIS A 465 20.13 -4.41 13.14
CA HIS A 465 21.14 -3.64 12.40
C HIS A 465 21.48 -2.31 13.09
N SER A 466 20.48 -1.63 13.66
CA SER A 466 20.67 -0.39 14.43
C SER A 466 21.53 -0.63 15.68
N ILE A 467 21.34 -1.77 16.37
CA ILE A 467 22.21 -2.17 17.48
C ILE A 467 23.66 -2.32 16.99
N VAL A 468 23.89 -3.07 15.91
CA VAL A 468 25.23 -3.26 15.33
C VAL A 468 25.88 -1.91 15.01
N PHE A 469 25.17 -1.02 14.31
CA PHE A 469 25.68 0.31 13.96
C PHE A 469 26.03 1.16 15.18
N ASN A 470 25.14 1.24 16.17
CA ASN A 470 25.36 2.05 17.37
C ASN A 470 26.56 1.55 18.19
N GLU A 471 26.69 0.23 18.37
CA GLU A 471 27.81 -0.36 19.10
C GLU A 471 29.14 -0.24 18.33
N ILE A 472 29.13 -0.31 16.99
CA ILE A 472 30.29 0.00 16.14
C ILE A 472 30.73 1.45 16.32
N GLN A 473 29.79 2.40 16.34
CA GLN A 473 30.11 3.82 16.60
C GLN A 473 30.72 4.02 17.99
N GLU A 474 30.21 3.32 19.01
CA GLU A 474 30.78 3.33 20.36
C GLU A 474 32.19 2.72 20.41
N MET A 475 32.46 1.64 19.66
CA MET A 475 33.82 1.10 19.50
C MET A 475 34.77 2.12 18.86
N LEU A 476 34.32 2.81 17.80
CA LEU A 476 35.11 3.86 17.15
C LEU A 476 35.35 5.05 18.08
N SER A 477 34.37 5.38 18.95
CA SER A 477 34.46 6.47 19.93
C SER A 477 35.57 6.20 20.96
N ARG A 478 35.72 4.93 21.37
CA ARG A 478 36.73 4.47 22.34
C ARG A 478 38.14 4.41 21.75
N THR A 479 38.26 4.18 20.44
CA THR A 479 39.54 3.97 19.75
C THR A 479 39.98 5.19 18.92
N LEU A 480 39.49 5.30 17.67
CA LEU A 480 39.96 6.26 16.67
C LEU A 480 39.60 7.71 17.03
N HIS A 481 38.40 7.97 17.53
CA HIS A 481 37.91 9.33 17.79
C HIS A 481 38.77 10.13 18.78
N LYS A 482 39.43 9.45 19.75
CA LYS A 482 40.28 10.13 20.75
C LYS A 482 41.63 10.56 20.20
N ARG A 483 42.22 9.76 19.30
CA ARG A 483 43.61 9.95 18.85
C ARG A 483 43.70 10.71 17.53
N LEU A 484 42.81 10.38 16.60
CA LEU A 484 42.92 10.77 15.21
C LEU A 484 42.85 12.29 14.97
N PRO A 485 41.94 13.07 15.62
CA PRO A 485 41.93 14.53 15.46
C PRO A 485 43.21 15.22 15.93
N GLN A 486 43.87 14.68 16.96
CA GLN A 486 45.13 15.24 17.51
C GLN A 486 46.32 14.94 16.60
N VAL A 487 46.36 13.73 16.01
CA VAL A 487 47.41 13.33 15.07
C VAL A 487 47.28 14.09 13.75
N LEU A 488 46.05 14.26 13.25
CA LEU A 488 45.75 15.02 12.03
C LEU A 488 46.08 16.50 12.19
N SER A 489 45.64 17.15 13.28
CA SER A 489 45.93 18.57 13.51
C SER A 489 47.44 18.82 13.61
N ARG A 490 48.16 17.97 14.35
CA ARG A 490 49.62 18.04 14.45
C ARG A 490 50.31 17.82 13.11
N SER A 491 49.87 16.82 12.32
CA SER A 491 50.47 16.54 11.01
C SER A 491 50.19 17.65 10.00
N MET A 492 49.01 18.27 10.05
CA MET A 492 48.68 19.42 9.22
C MET A 492 49.47 20.67 9.63
N ASP A 493 49.66 20.91 10.93
CA ASP A 493 50.49 22.02 11.41
C ASP A 493 51.98 21.82 11.10
N GLU A 494 52.48 20.57 11.09
CA GLU A 494 53.89 20.26 10.79
C GLU A 494 54.20 20.20 9.28
N GLN A 495 53.26 19.74 8.43
CA GLN A 495 53.52 19.52 6.99
C GLN A 495 52.94 20.58 6.04
N LEU A 496 51.90 21.32 6.42
CA LEU A 496 51.23 22.31 5.56
C LEU A 496 51.58 23.76 5.90
N GLN A 497 52.76 24.00 6.50
CA GLN A 497 53.32 25.34 6.56
C GLN A 497 54.07 25.67 5.27
N TYR A 498 53.51 26.64 4.53
CA TYR A 498 54.00 27.34 3.34
C TYR A 498 53.54 26.84 1.97
N VAL A 499 53.21 27.83 1.14
CA VAL A 499 52.88 27.74 -0.28
C VAL A 499 53.78 26.74 -0.99
N LEU A 500 53.20 25.63 -1.43
CA LEU A 500 53.89 24.60 -2.19
C LEU A 500 54.41 25.19 -3.51
N THR A 501 55.73 25.12 -3.72
CA THR A 501 56.35 25.47 -5.00
C THR A 501 56.03 24.42 -6.06
N SER A 502 56.05 24.80 -7.35
CA SER A 502 55.77 23.89 -8.48
C SER A 502 56.59 22.58 -8.42
N ALA A 503 57.85 22.66 -7.95
CA ALA A 503 58.70 21.48 -7.78
C ALA A 503 58.26 20.54 -6.65
N GLN A 504 57.64 21.08 -5.57
CA GLN A 504 57.08 20.27 -4.48
C GLN A 504 55.75 19.65 -4.88
N TYR A 505 54.98 20.30 -5.77
CA TYR A 505 53.78 19.73 -6.38
C TYR A 505 54.11 18.53 -7.29
N ASP A 506 55.14 18.66 -8.14
CA ASP A 506 55.63 17.56 -8.98
C ASP A 506 56.25 16.41 -8.15
N ALA A 507 56.87 16.73 -7.00
CA ALA A 507 57.34 15.74 -6.04
C ALA A 507 56.19 14.98 -5.35
N LEU A 508 55.06 15.65 -5.05
CA LEU A 508 53.85 15.02 -4.52
C LEU A 508 53.20 14.07 -5.52
N GLY A 509 53.21 14.44 -6.81
CA GLY A 509 52.72 13.58 -7.90
C GLY A 509 53.56 12.30 -8.12
N SER A 510 54.85 12.32 -7.74
CA SER A 510 55.76 11.18 -7.90
C SER A 510 55.97 10.34 -6.63
N GLN A 511 55.78 10.92 -5.43
CA GLN A 511 55.98 10.24 -4.15
C GLN A 511 54.67 9.82 -3.44
N GLY A 512 53.51 10.29 -3.90
CA GLY A 512 52.21 10.02 -3.26
C GLY A 512 51.91 11.00 -2.11
N SER A 513 50.63 11.22 -1.84
CA SER A 513 50.18 12.22 -0.85
C SER A 513 50.60 11.85 0.59
N PRO A 514 51.15 12.79 1.38
CA PRO A 514 51.47 12.58 2.79
C PRO A 514 50.23 12.20 3.62
N LEU A 515 49.05 12.67 3.22
CA LEU A 515 47.77 12.29 3.82
C LEU A 515 47.41 10.83 3.52
N VAL A 516 47.69 10.35 2.30
CA VAL A 516 47.49 8.94 1.95
C VAL A 516 48.42 8.05 2.79
N ARG A 517 49.70 8.42 2.95
CA ARG A 517 50.62 7.68 3.82
C ARG A 517 50.23 7.74 5.30
N LEU A 518 49.67 8.85 5.76
CA LEU A 518 49.15 8.98 7.12
C LEU A 518 47.95 8.04 7.32
N VAL A 519 47.00 8.02 6.39
CA VAL A 519 45.82 7.14 6.44
C VAL A 519 46.24 5.67 6.32
N GLU A 520 47.13 5.32 5.39
CA GLU A 520 47.69 3.98 5.27
C GLU A 520 48.37 3.54 6.58
N ARG A 521 49.13 4.43 7.22
CA ARG A 521 49.75 4.13 8.52
C ARG A 521 48.71 3.98 9.63
N GLU A 522 47.83 4.94 9.81
CA GLU A 522 46.90 4.98 10.95
C GLU A 522 45.74 3.98 10.84
N VAL A 523 45.42 3.48 9.63
CA VAL A 523 44.36 2.48 9.40
C VAL A 523 44.95 1.08 9.23
N LEU A 524 45.91 0.87 8.32
CA LEU A 524 46.41 -0.47 7.98
C LEU A 524 47.39 -1.04 9.01
N THR A 525 48.08 -0.19 9.78
CA THR A 525 49.04 -0.64 10.81
C THR A 525 48.51 -0.54 12.24
N ASN A 526 47.23 -0.22 12.40
CA ASN A 526 46.61 -0.11 13.72
C ASN A 526 46.36 -1.50 14.33
N ARG A 527 47.03 -1.78 15.45
CA ARG A 527 46.95 -3.06 16.16
C ARG A 527 45.56 -3.34 16.74
N GLU A 528 44.78 -2.32 17.08
CA GLU A 528 43.42 -2.49 17.62
C GLU A 528 42.44 -2.90 16.51
N LEU A 529 42.52 -2.30 15.32
CA LEU A 529 41.70 -2.71 14.17
C LEU A 529 42.00 -4.15 13.75
N GLN A 530 43.28 -4.56 13.76
CA GLN A 530 43.67 -5.96 13.51
C GLN A 530 43.22 -6.92 14.62
N ARG A 531 42.98 -6.42 15.84
CA ARG A 531 42.41 -7.20 16.94
C ARG A 531 40.91 -7.39 16.72
N TYR A 532 40.20 -6.35 16.26
CA TYR A 532 38.78 -6.42 15.92
C TYR A 532 38.49 -7.33 14.72
N GLU A 533 39.37 -7.34 13.71
CA GLU A 533 39.30 -8.29 12.58
C GLU A 533 39.24 -9.76 13.03
N ARG A 534 39.86 -10.10 14.16
CA ARG A 534 39.88 -11.46 14.71
C ARG A 534 38.75 -11.76 15.70
N ALA A 535 37.99 -10.75 16.11
CA ALA A 535 36.98 -10.86 17.17
C ALA A 535 35.56 -10.57 16.68
N LEU A 536 35.41 -9.87 15.55
CA LEU A 536 34.14 -9.61 14.88
C LEU A 536 33.89 -10.60 13.74
N CYS A 537 32.63 -10.86 13.44
CA CYS A 537 32.25 -11.48 12.18
C CYS A 537 32.68 -10.58 10.99
N THR A 538 32.92 -11.19 9.82
CA THR A 538 33.43 -10.50 8.61
C THR A 538 32.62 -9.26 8.24
N ALA A 539 31.29 -9.35 8.20
CA ALA A 539 30.44 -8.23 7.79
C ALA A 539 30.46 -7.05 8.81
N PRO A 540 30.24 -7.26 10.13
CA PRO A 540 30.43 -6.19 11.11
C PRO A 540 31.82 -5.55 11.11
N PHE A 541 32.86 -6.29 10.73
CA PHE A 541 34.19 -5.73 10.56
C PHE A 541 34.30 -4.82 9.32
N GLU A 542 33.68 -5.20 8.20
CA GLU A 542 33.58 -4.33 7.02
C GLU A 542 32.82 -3.03 7.35
N ASP A 543 31.70 -3.13 8.07
CA ASP A 543 30.92 -1.98 8.54
C ASP A 543 31.76 -1.05 9.45
N LEU A 544 32.58 -1.63 10.33
CA LEU A 544 33.52 -0.89 11.18
C LEU A 544 34.56 -0.13 10.33
N VAL A 545 35.10 -0.76 9.28
CA VAL A 545 36.09 -0.14 8.38
C VAL A 545 35.46 0.99 7.56
N GLU A 546 34.23 0.81 7.06
CA GLU A 546 33.49 1.85 6.36
C GLU A 546 33.23 3.06 7.26
N ALA A 547 32.68 2.84 8.46
CA ALA A 547 32.42 3.89 9.43
C ALA A 547 33.72 4.61 9.88
N ALA A 548 34.82 3.88 10.04
CA ALA A 548 36.13 4.47 10.30
C ALA A 548 36.59 5.39 9.16
N THR A 549 36.38 4.96 7.90
CA THR A 549 36.77 5.69 6.69
C THR A 549 35.95 6.97 6.51
N GLU A 550 34.65 6.92 6.78
CA GLU A 550 33.78 8.10 6.77
C GLU A 550 34.23 9.13 7.82
N TYR A 551 34.50 8.68 9.05
CA TYR A 551 34.98 9.55 10.12
C TYR A 551 36.34 10.20 9.79
N LEU A 552 37.27 9.41 9.25
CA LEU A 552 38.56 9.89 8.75
C LEU A 552 38.40 11.00 7.71
N THR A 553 37.50 10.79 6.74
CA THR A 553 37.23 11.75 5.67
C THR A 553 36.68 13.06 6.25
N SER A 554 35.73 12.98 7.18
CA SER A 554 35.16 14.15 7.86
C SER A 554 36.20 14.92 8.70
N CYS A 555 37.10 14.21 9.37
CA CYS A 555 38.18 14.83 10.15
C CYS A 555 39.18 15.57 9.24
N VAL A 556 39.56 14.96 8.12
CA VAL A 556 40.45 15.58 7.11
C VAL A 556 39.81 16.83 6.51
N GLU A 557 38.52 16.75 6.16
CA GLU A 557 37.77 17.91 5.67
C GLU A 557 37.73 19.04 6.69
N SER A 558 37.41 18.72 7.95
CA SER A 558 37.36 19.70 9.05
C SER A 558 38.72 20.35 9.33
N ALA A 559 39.81 19.60 9.24
CA ALA A 559 41.17 20.10 9.43
C ALA A 559 41.67 20.95 8.23
N LEU A 560 41.27 20.59 7.01
CA LEU A 560 41.49 21.42 5.81
C LEU A 560 40.72 22.75 5.90
N LEU A 561 39.51 22.73 6.45
CA LEU A 561 38.69 23.93 6.64
C LEU A 561 39.28 24.86 7.74
N SER A 562 39.85 24.31 8.81
CA SER A 562 40.38 25.09 9.94
C SER A 562 41.74 25.74 9.67
N SER A 563 42.59 25.15 8.82
CA SER A 563 43.92 25.68 8.46
C SER A 563 43.90 26.90 7.52
N LYS A 564 42.74 27.34 7.05
CA LYS A 564 42.61 28.41 6.04
C LYS A 564 42.50 29.81 6.67
N LYS A 565 43.56 30.62 6.62
CA LYS A 565 43.41 32.10 6.59
C LYS A 565 44.36 32.80 5.59
N ARG A 566 43.73 33.60 4.71
CA ARG A 566 44.21 34.21 3.44
C ARG A 566 44.41 33.24 2.28
N CYS A 567 43.32 32.59 1.91
CA CYS A 567 43.08 32.14 0.54
C CYS A 567 41.75 32.75 0.04
N ASN A 568 41.58 34.08 0.23
CA ASN A 568 40.45 34.83 -0.31
C ASN A 568 40.61 35.14 -1.81
N ASP A 569 41.68 34.64 -2.44
CA ASP A 569 41.91 34.75 -3.90
C ASP A 569 41.85 33.38 -4.60
N LEU A 570 41.43 32.32 -3.89
CA LEU A 570 41.07 31.02 -4.47
C LEU A 570 39.66 30.62 -4.02
N ASP A 571 38.74 31.53 -4.30
CA ASP A 571 37.33 31.25 -4.55
C ASP A 571 37.20 30.64 -5.96
N GLN A 572 37.90 29.53 -6.21
CA GLN A 572 37.48 28.56 -7.24
C GLN A 572 36.52 27.57 -6.58
N THR A 573 35.48 28.17 -5.99
CA THR A 573 34.07 27.82 -6.19
C THR A 573 33.85 26.51 -6.93
N MET A 574 33.14 25.56 -6.29
CA MET A 574 32.09 24.91 -7.06
C MET A 574 31.23 26.05 -7.58
N ASP A 575 31.36 26.34 -8.87
CA ASP A 575 30.62 27.39 -9.55
C ASP A 575 29.16 27.30 -9.10
N ALA A 576 28.56 28.42 -8.69
CA ALA A 576 27.18 28.44 -8.19
C ALA A 576 26.23 27.76 -9.19
N GLN A 577 26.57 27.82 -10.49
CA GLN A 577 25.90 27.09 -11.55
C GLN A 577 25.93 25.56 -11.34
N VAL A 578 27.04 24.96 -10.92
CA VAL A 578 27.14 23.52 -10.65
C VAL A 578 26.28 23.11 -9.45
N VAL A 579 26.34 23.86 -8.35
CA VAL A 579 25.56 23.56 -7.14
C VAL A 579 24.06 23.60 -7.44
N ILE A 580 23.60 24.62 -8.15
CA ILE A 580 22.19 24.76 -8.52
C ILE A 580 21.77 23.68 -9.51
N SER A 581 22.63 23.32 -10.47
CA SER A 581 22.38 22.21 -11.40
C SER A 581 22.20 20.89 -10.66
N LEU A 582 23.04 20.61 -9.65
CA LEU A 582 22.93 19.41 -8.81
C LEU A 582 21.65 19.40 -7.98
N LEU A 583 21.25 20.54 -7.40
CA LEU A 583 19.98 20.66 -6.68
C LEU A 583 18.78 20.37 -7.58
N ILE A 584 18.76 20.93 -8.80
CA ILE A 584 17.69 20.66 -9.76
C ILE A 584 17.68 19.18 -10.17
N LEU A 585 18.84 18.59 -10.40
CA LEU A 585 18.97 17.17 -10.73
C LEU A 585 18.47 16.27 -9.58
N ALA A 586 18.75 16.65 -8.33
CA ALA A 586 18.22 15.96 -7.15
C ALA A 586 16.68 16.02 -7.09
N PHE A 587 16.07 17.21 -7.32
CA PHE A 587 14.61 17.34 -7.37
C PHE A 587 13.98 16.48 -8.47
N VAL A 588 14.56 16.48 -9.67
CA VAL A 588 14.08 15.65 -10.79
C VAL A 588 14.24 14.16 -10.47
N SER A 589 15.38 13.76 -9.89
CA SER A 589 15.66 12.37 -9.50
C SER A 589 14.69 11.89 -8.42
N CYS A 590 14.41 12.70 -7.40
CA CYS A 590 13.39 12.41 -6.39
C CYS A 590 12.01 12.23 -7.02
N GLY A 591 11.63 13.08 -7.97
CA GLY A 591 10.36 12.94 -8.71
C GLY A 591 10.28 11.63 -9.51
N VAL A 592 11.38 11.22 -10.15
CA VAL A 592 11.50 9.94 -10.88
C VAL A 592 11.36 8.75 -9.92
N VAL A 593 12.13 8.74 -8.83
CA VAL A 593 12.07 7.68 -7.82
C VAL A 593 10.68 7.61 -7.20
N TYR A 594 10.03 8.76 -6.99
CA TYR A 594 8.69 8.80 -6.45
C TYR A 594 7.65 8.18 -7.39
N ASP A 595 7.64 8.53 -8.67
CA ASP A 595 6.72 7.92 -9.65
C ASP A 595 6.96 6.40 -9.78
N VAL A 596 8.23 6.00 -9.81
CA VAL A 596 8.61 4.63 -10.15
C VAL A 596 8.50 3.69 -8.97
N GLU A 597 8.98 4.05 -7.77
CA GLU A 597 9.07 3.13 -6.63
C GLU A 597 8.25 3.54 -5.40
N LEU A 598 8.10 4.84 -5.09
CA LEU A 598 7.47 5.27 -3.83
C LEU A 598 5.95 5.45 -3.92
N SER A 599 5.41 5.75 -5.10
CA SER A 599 3.98 6.02 -5.32
C SER A 599 3.09 4.88 -4.77
N PRO A 600 2.30 5.12 -3.69
CA PRO A 600 1.46 4.08 -3.09
C PRO A 600 0.36 3.59 -4.02
N GLN A 601 -0.22 4.50 -4.81
CA GLN A 601 -1.26 4.18 -5.79
C GLN A 601 -0.68 3.39 -6.96
N GLY A 602 0.49 3.80 -7.47
CA GLY A 602 1.18 3.12 -8.57
C GLY A 602 1.60 1.70 -8.20
N ARG A 603 2.08 1.48 -6.96
CA ARG A 603 2.44 0.13 -6.45
C ARG A 603 1.24 -0.80 -6.31
N LYS A 604 0.08 -0.26 -5.92
CA LYS A 604 -1.17 -1.03 -5.79
C LYS A 604 -1.77 -1.41 -7.15
N LEU A 605 -1.68 -0.52 -8.13
CA LEU A 605 -2.34 -0.68 -9.42
C LEU A 605 -1.49 -1.43 -10.45
N HIS A 606 -0.15 -1.28 -10.42
CA HIS A 606 0.72 -1.72 -11.51
C HIS A 606 1.97 -2.47 -11.03
N SER A 607 2.32 -3.54 -11.77
CA SER A 607 3.57 -4.28 -11.55
C SER A 607 4.82 -3.40 -11.70
N ARG A 608 5.93 -3.79 -11.05
CA ARG A 608 7.21 -3.06 -11.13
C ARG A 608 7.69 -2.90 -12.58
N GLY A 609 7.59 -3.94 -13.40
CA GLY A 609 7.96 -3.88 -14.82
C GLY A 609 7.16 -2.87 -15.64
N TYR A 610 5.85 -2.73 -15.36
CA TYR A 610 5.02 -1.71 -16.00
C TYR A 610 5.44 -0.29 -15.59
N ARG A 611 5.69 -0.05 -14.29
CA ARG A 611 6.13 1.26 -13.77
C ARG A 611 7.46 1.71 -14.38
N TRP A 612 8.43 0.80 -14.52
CA TRP A 612 9.69 1.09 -15.19
C TRP A 612 9.54 1.30 -16.71
N ARG A 613 8.64 0.57 -17.38
CA ARG A 613 8.34 0.83 -18.80
C ARG A 613 7.66 2.17 -19.02
N ARG A 614 6.80 2.59 -18.08
CA ARG A 614 6.14 3.89 -18.05
C ARG A 614 7.18 5.02 -17.94
N LEU A 615 8.20 4.86 -17.08
CA LEU A 615 9.34 5.80 -17.00
C LEU A 615 10.04 5.99 -18.34
N GLN A 616 10.35 4.89 -19.05
CA GLN A 616 10.97 4.94 -20.38
C GLN A 616 10.13 5.73 -21.41
N ASN A 617 8.85 5.93 -21.14
CA ASN A 617 7.95 6.70 -21.99
C ASN A 617 7.91 8.17 -21.59
N TRP A 618 7.61 8.47 -20.33
CA TRP A 618 7.39 9.86 -19.91
C TRP A 618 8.68 10.65 -19.70
N PHE A 619 9.76 10.01 -19.26
CA PHE A 619 11.02 10.70 -18.96
C PHE A 619 11.64 11.34 -20.22
N PRO A 620 11.79 10.64 -21.37
CA PRO A 620 12.24 11.29 -22.61
C PRO A 620 11.32 12.41 -23.07
N MET A 621 9.99 12.28 -22.90
CA MET A 621 9.06 13.36 -23.22
C MET A 621 9.26 14.58 -22.33
N GLY A 622 9.54 14.38 -21.04
CA GLY A 622 9.82 15.43 -20.08
C GLY A 622 11.12 16.19 -20.42
N VAL A 623 12.20 15.48 -20.75
CA VAL A 623 13.46 16.08 -21.19
C VAL A 623 13.29 16.88 -22.49
N ALA A 624 12.53 16.35 -23.46
CA ALA A 624 12.21 17.08 -24.69
C ALA A 624 11.44 18.37 -24.39
N TYR A 625 10.57 18.36 -23.38
CA TYR A 625 9.82 19.54 -22.95
C TYR A 625 10.68 20.57 -22.24
N ALA A 626 11.62 20.13 -21.38
CA ALA A 626 12.62 21.02 -20.80
C ALA A 626 13.45 21.71 -21.90
N ALA A 627 13.81 20.97 -22.97
CA ALA A 627 14.46 21.53 -24.15
C ALA A 627 13.56 22.49 -24.95
N PHE A 628 12.24 22.28 -25.02
CA PHE A 628 11.32 23.27 -25.60
C PHE A 628 11.31 24.58 -24.82
N TYR A 629 11.32 24.51 -23.49
CA TYR A 629 11.40 25.69 -22.63
C TYR A 629 12.73 26.39 -22.81
N MET A 630 13.83 25.63 -22.86
CA MET A 630 15.14 26.19 -23.22
C MET A 630 15.10 26.91 -24.57
N ALA A 631 14.52 26.29 -25.60
CA ALA A 631 14.39 26.83 -26.96
C ALA A 631 13.42 28.01 -27.11
N ARG A 632 12.65 28.34 -26.07
CA ARG A 632 11.65 29.41 -26.07
C ARG A 632 12.11 30.58 -25.22
N TYR A 633 12.52 30.30 -23.99
CA TYR A 633 12.97 31.32 -23.05
C TYR A 633 14.43 31.75 -23.29
N ASN A 634 15.10 31.17 -24.29
CA ASN A 634 16.45 31.54 -24.70
C ASN A 634 16.53 33.02 -25.13
N VAL A 635 15.46 33.56 -25.73
CA VAL A 635 15.35 35.00 -26.03
C VAL A 635 15.23 35.84 -24.76
N ALA A 636 14.55 35.35 -23.72
CA ALA A 636 14.42 36.04 -22.43
C ALA A 636 15.75 36.02 -21.66
N ALA A 637 16.46 34.89 -21.64
CA ALA A 637 17.81 34.77 -21.08
C ALA A 637 18.78 35.75 -21.77
N GLY A 638 18.56 35.96 -23.06
CA GLY A 638 19.30 36.90 -23.88
C GLY A 638 18.84 38.36 -23.82
N ASN A 639 17.69 38.65 -23.22
CA ASN A 639 17.12 39.99 -23.10
C ASN A 639 17.72 40.74 -21.90
N VAL A 640 19.03 40.71 -21.78
CA VAL A 640 19.80 41.49 -20.81
C VAL A 640 20.22 42.80 -21.48
N SER A 641 20.13 43.93 -20.78
CA SER A 641 20.38 45.25 -21.37
C SER A 641 21.78 45.36 -21.97
N SER A 642 22.81 44.85 -21.30
CA SER A 642 24.16 44.74 -21.85
C SER A 642 24.25 43.98 -23.18
N VAL A 643 23.61 42.80 -23.28
CA VAL A 643 23.61 41.95 -24.50
C VAL A 643 22.79 42.61 -25.62
N ARG A 644 21.63 43.16 -25.29
CA ARG A 644 20.74 43.85 -26.24
C ARG A 644 21.44 45.06 -26.89
N ASN A 645 22.18 45.82 -26.09
CA ASN A 645 22.98 46.95 -26.57
C ASN A 645 24.12 46.51 -27.51
N GLN A 646 24.79 45.39 -27.22
CA GLN A 646 25.83 44.83 -28.10
C GLN A 646 25.29 44.37 -29.46
N LEU A 647 24.04 43.86 -29.49
CA LEU A 647 23.37 43.42 -30.71
C LEU A 647 22.70 44.57 -31.50
N GLY A 648 22.66 45.78 -30.94
CA GLY A 648 21.98 46.93 -31.54
C GLY A 648 20.46 46.76 -31.60
N PHE A 649 19.87 46.02 -30.66
CA PHE A 649 18.43 45.81 -30.56
C PHE A 649 17.81 46.79 -29.57
N SER A 650 16.60 47.28 -29.84
CA SER A 650 15.84 48.09 -28.88
C SER A 650 14.97 47.21 -27.98
N SER A 651 14.60 47.72 -26.81
CA SER A 651 13.66 47.02 -25.92
C SER A 651 12.31 46.85 -26.61
N VAL A 652 11.86 47.85 -27.39
CA VAL A 652 10.67 47.75 -28.25
C VAL A 652 10.76 46.58 -29.23
N TYR A 653 11.90 46.41 -29.92
CA TYR A 653 12.07 45.32 -30.89
C TYR A 653 12.02 43.94 -30.22
N MET A 654 12.74 43.75 -29.10
CA MET A 654 12.70 42.50 -28.34
C MET A 654 11.30 42.20 -27.80
N GLY A 655 10.57 43.23 -27.37
CA GLY A 655 9.15 43.12 -27.02
C GLY A 655 8.32 42.53 -28.15
N TRP A 656 8.45 43.05 -29.37
CA TRP A 656 7.74 42.53 -30.56
C TRP A 656 8.14 41.10 -30.94
N VAL A 657 9.41 40.72 -30.79
CA VAL A 657 9.86 39.32 -31.01
C VAL A 657 9.13 38.38 -30.04
N LEU A 658 9.15 38.69 -28.75
CA LEU A 658 8.47 37.91 -27.71
C LEU A 658 6.95 37.85 -27.94
N SER A 659 6.35 38.97 -28.38
CA SER A 659 4.93 39.03 -28.75
C SER A 659 4.56 38.14 -29.93
N ALA A 660 5.36 38.16 -30.99
CA ALA A 660 5.12 37.35 -32.17
C ALA A 660 5.14 35.84 -31.85
N GLY A 661 6.10 35.40 -31.02
CA GLY A 661 6.14 34.02 -30.51
C GLY A 661 4.90 33.65 -29.70
N SER A 662 4.52 34.53 -28.77
CA SER A 662 3.38 34.29 -27.88
C SER A 662 2.04 34.24 -28.62
N TRP A 663 1.80 35.15 -29.57
CA TRP A 663 0.59 35.13 -30.38
C TRP A 663 0.55 33.96 -31.35
N ALA A 664 1.69 33.56 -31.92
CA ALA A 664 1.75 32.34 -32.75
C ALA A 664 1.34 31.10 -31.94
N TYR A 665 1.74 31.01 -30.67
CA TYR A 665 1.27 29.96 -29.76
C TYR A 665 -0.22 30.08 -29.42
N ALA A 666 -0.69 31.28 -29.07
CA ALA A 666 -2.10 31.53 -28.74
C ALA A 666 -3.05 31.15 -29.88
N ILE A 667 -2.66 31.43 -31.12
CA ILE A 667 -3.44 31.11 -32.33
C ILE A 667 -3.38 29.60 -32.61
N SER A 668 -2.23 28.96 -32.44
CA SER A 668 -2.06 27.54 -32.80
C SER A 668 -2.60 26.56 -31.77
N SER A 669 -2.55 26.89 -30.48
CA SER A 669 -2.93 25.98 -29.38
C SER A 669 -4.32 25.33 -29.51
N PRO A 670 -5.38 26.00 -30.01
CA PRO A 670 -6.68 25.36 -30.22
C PRO A 670 -6.68 24.29 -31.34
N PHE A 671 -5.78 24.41 -32.33
CA PHE A 671 -5.75 23.55 -33.51
C PHE A 671 -4.75 22.39 -33.37
N THR A 672 -3.62 22.61 -32.69
CA THR A 672 -2.57 21.59 -32.54
C THR A 672 -3.08 20.36 -31.80
N GLY A 673 -4.04 20.51 -30.88
CA GLY A 673 -4.73 19.40 -30.20
C GLY A 673 -5.44 18.47 -31.18
N GLN A 674 -6.37 19.02 -31.98
CA GLN A 674 -7.16 18.26 -32.96
C GLN A 674 -6.28 17.54 -33.99
N ILE A 675 -5.21 18.20 -34.44
CA ILE A 675 -4.28 17.60 -35.40
C ILE A 675 -3.48 16.48 -34.74
N THR A 676 -3.01 16.67 -33.50
CA THR A 676 -2.29 15.64 -32.71
C THR A 676 -3.19 14.43 -32.41
N ASP A 677 -4.50 14.68 -32.26
CA ASP A 677 -5.48 13.61 -32.13
C ASP A 677 -5.55 12.74 -33.37
N TYR A 678 -5.42 13.32 -34.56
CA TYR A 678 -5.38 12.60 -35.84
C TYR A 678 -4.05 11.87 -36.09
N ILE A 679 -2.91 12.55 -35.96
CA ILE A 679 -1.59 11.97 -36.32
C ILE A 679 -1.00 11.05 -35.24
N GLY A 680 -1.56 11.07 -34.03
CA GLY A 680 -1.09 10.30 -32.87
C GLY A 680 -0.10 11.06 -32.00
N GLY A 681 -0.08 10.76 -30.70
CA GLY A 681 0.73 11.49 -29.71
C GLY A 681 2.23 11.44 -29.99
N ARG A 682 2.78 10.25 -30.28
CA ARG A 682 4.22 10.09 -30.58
C ARG A 682 4.64 10.91 -31.80
N ASN A 683 3.87 10.85 -32.88
CA ASN A 683 4.17 11.59 -34.11
C ASN A 683 4.01 13.10 -33.91
N GLY A 684 3.01 13.53 -33.14
CA GLY A 684 2.86 14.94 -32.75
C GLY A 684 4.08 15.47 -31.99
N MET A 685 4.63 14.68 -31.06
CA MET A 685 5.86 15.05 -30.35
C MET A 685 7.07 15.15 -31.29
N ILE A 686 7.21 14.23 -32.25
CA ILE A 686 8.29 14.25 -33.24
C ILE A 686 8.19 15.50 -34.11
N VAL A 687 7.00 15.82 -34.63
CA VAL A 687 6.75 17.04 -35.42
C VAL A 687 7.12 18.28 -34.62
N ALA A 688 6.74 18.34 -33.34
CA ALA A 688 7.10 19.44 -32.45
C ALA A 688 8.62 19.58 -32.28
N CYS A 689 9.32 18.48 -31.98
CA CYS A 689 10.76 18.47 -31.76
C CYS A 689 11.53 18.88 -33.02
N VAL A 690 11.24 18.25 -34.16
CA VAL A 690 11.91 18.54 -35.44
C VAL A 690 11.60 19.96 -35.89
N GLY A 691 10.33 20.38 -35.83
CA GLY A 691 9.91 21.71 -36.24
C GLY A 691 10.57 22.82 -35.41
N ALA A 692 10.55 22.69 -34.08
CA ALA A 692 11.20 23.65 -33.18
C ALA A 692 12.72 23.63 -33.34
N ALA A 693 13.32 22.45 -33.55
CA ALA A 693 14.76 22.31 -33.77
C ALA A 693 15.22 23.00 -35.06
N LEU A 694 14.54 22.75 -36.18
CA LEU A 694 14.86 23.38 -37.47
C LEU A 694 14.74 24.90 -37.38
N CYS A 695 13.72 25.42 -36.69
CA CYS A 695 13.57 26.86 -36.49
C CYS A 695 14.71 27.45 -35.65
N ASN A 696 15.10 26.80 -34.54
CA ASN A 696 16.21 27.27 -33.69
C ASN A 696 17.58 27.17 -34.38
N LEU A 697 17.83 26.09 -35.12
CA LEU A 697 19.06 25.96 -35.92
C LEU A 697 19.12 27.00 -37.03
N ALA A 698 18.00 27.29 -37.69
CA ALA A 698 17.91 28.38 -38.67
C ALA A 698 18.21 29.74 -38.02
N LEU A 699 17.67 30.02 -36.82
CA LEU A 699 17.99 31.23 -36.05
C LEU A 699 19.49 31.33 -35.74
N GLY A 700 20.10 30.25 -35.25
CA GLY A 700 21.54 30.20 -35.01
C GLY A 700 22.37 30.50 -36.27
N MET A 701 22.02 29.87 -37.39
CA MET A 701 22.67 30.10 -38.69
C MET A 701 22.52 31.54 -39.19
N ILE A 702 21.36 32.17 -39.00
CA ILE A 702 21.14 33.58 -39.37
C ILE A 702 22.11 34.50 -38.63
N PHE A 703 22.27 34.28 -37.33
CA PHE A 703 23.16 35.09 -36.50
C PHE A 703 24.65 34.82 -36.76
N LEU A 704 25.01 33.61 -37.21
CA LEU A 704 26.37 33.27 -37.67
C LEU A 704 26.67 33.81 -39.09
N SER A 705 25.65 34.04 -39.92
CA SER A 705 25.81 34.52 -41.29
C SER A 705 26.09 36.03 -41.38
N ASN A 706 26.87 36.46 -42.38
CA ASN A 706 27.15 37.89 -42.65
C ASN A 706 26.08 38.55 -43.53
N GLY A 707 24.81 38.49 -43.13
CA GLY A 707 23.67 39.13 -43.81
C GLY A 707 23.32 40.53 -43.32
N SER A 708 22.43 41.24 -44.03
CA SER A 708 21.95 42.57 -43.65
C SER A 708 21.15 42.54 -42.33
N HIS A 709 21.35 43.55 -41.47
CA HIS A 709 20.71 43.62 -40.15
C HIS A 709 19.17 43.59 -40.22
N LEU A 710 18.57 44.25 -41.21
CA LEU A 710 17.11 44.26 -41.40
C LEU A 710 16.56 42.87 -41.72
N VAL A 711 17.25 42.09 -42.57
CA VAL A 711 16.83 40.72 -42.91
C VAL A 711 16.97 39.81 -41.70
N LYS A 712 18.05 39.94 -40.92
CA LYS A 712 18.21 39.20 -39.65
C LYS A 712 17.07 39.48 -38.68
N GLN A 713 16.66 40.74 -38.54
CA GLN A 713 15.59 41.13 -37.63
C GLN A 713 14.21 40.58 -38.04
N ILE A 714 13.88 40.61 -39.34
CA ILE A 714 12.62 40.06 -39.84
C ILE A 714 12.60 38.54 -39.68
N LEU A 715 13.68 37.86 -40.11
CA LEU A 715 13.78 36.42 -40.01
C LEU A 715 13.78 35.94 -38.54
N PHE A 716 14.35 36.74 -37.62
CA PHE A 716 14.28 36.43 -36.19
C PHE A 716 12.83 36.35 -35.70
N VAL A 717 12.02 37.38 -35.99
CA VAL A 717 10.59 37.38 -35.62
C VAL A 717 9.85 36.18 -36.23
N VAL A 718 10.07 35.91 -37.53
CA VAL A 718 9.38 34.84 -38.25
C VAL A 718 9.76 33.45 -37.72
N PHE A 719 11.05 33.14 -37.61
CA PHE A 719 11.49 31.83 -37.14
C PHE A 719 11.25 31.61 -35.65
N TYR A 720 11.30 32.67 -34.83
CA TYR A 720 10.92 32.56 -33.42
C TYR A 720 9.42 32.32 -33.25
N ALA A 721 8.57 32.98 -34.05
CA ALA A 721 7.15 32.71 -34.12
C ALA A 721 6.86 31.27 -34.57
N ALA A 722 7.52 30.82 -35.63
CA ALA A 722 7.39 29.45 -36.14
C ALA A 722 7.86 28.41 -35.12
N ASN A 723 8.99 28.64 -34.43
CA ASN A 723 9.49 27.80 -33.34
C ASN A 723 8.39 27.60 -32.29
N THR A 724 7.87 28.70 -31.75
CA THR A 724 6.87 28.64 -30.68
C THR A 724 5.58 27.97 -31.16
N LEU A 725 5.16 28.20 -32.40
CA LEU A 725 4.02 27.52 -33.03
C LEU A 725 4.20 26.00 -33.08
N MET A 726 5.38 25.52 -33.52
CA MET A 726 5.67 24.08 -33.61
C MET A 726 5.63 23.40 -32.24
N GLN A 727 6.04 24.10 -31.18
CA GLN A 727 6.00 23.56 -29.81
C GLN A 727 4.56 23.31 -29.31
N GLY A 728 3.54 23.93 -29.90
CA GLY A 728 2.13 23.66 -29.57
C GLY A 728 1.71 22.20 -29.79
N PHE A 729 2.30 21.51 -30.77
CA PHE A 729 2.12 20.07 -30.97
C PHE A 729 2.70 19.22 -29.83
N GLY A 730 3.78 19.70 -29.19
CA GLY A 730 4.43 19.02 -28.07
C GLY A 730 3.52 18.96 -26.86
N THR A 731 2.86 20.07 -26.51
CA THR A 731 1.89 20.15 -25.42
C THR A 731 0.76 19.14 -25.59
N SER A 732 0.16 19.10 -26.78
CA SER A 732 -0.93 18.18 -27.10
C SER A 732 -0.49 16.71 -27.09
N ALA A 733 0.72 16.43 -27.57
CA ALA A 733 1.28 15.09 -27.61
C ALA A 733 1.53 14.50 -26.23
N VAL A 734 2.09 15.29 -25.30
CA VAL A 734 2.30 14.90 -23.91
C VAL A 734 1.00 14.52 -23.25
N VAL A 735 -0.02 15.38 -23.34
CA VAL A 735 -1.33 15.14 -22.71
C VAL A 735 -1.92 13.83 -23.23
N LYS A 736 -1.87 13.61 -24.55
CA LYS A 736 -2.41 12.40 -25.18
C LYS A 736 -1.70 11.12 -24.75
N ILE A 737 -0.36 11.11 -24.72
CA ILE A 737 0.40 9.93 -24.29
C ILE A 737 0.21 9.70 -22.80
N ASN A 738 0.33 10.72 -21.96
CA ASN A 738 0.19 10.56 -20.51
C ASN A 738 -1.21 10.07 -20.12
N ALA A 739 -2.26 10.54 -20.82
CA ALA A 739 -3.62 10.04 -20.61
C ALA A 739 -3.78 8.54 -20.91
N ALA A 740 -2.98 7.99 -21.83
CA ALA A 740 -2.99 6.57 -22.16
C ALA A 740 -2.19 5.69 -21.18
N TRP A 741 -1.23 6.27 -20.44
CA TRP A 741 -0.33 5.54 -19.55
C TRP A 741 -0.68 5.67 -18.06
N TYR A 742 -1.48 6.68 -17.67
CA TYR A 742 -1.89 6.97 -16.29
C TYR A 742 -3.41 6.99 -16.12
N LEU A 743 -3.90 6.36 -15.04
CA LEU A 743 -5.30 6.44 -14.62
C LEU A 743 -5.64 7.81 -14.03
N ALA A 744 -6.93 8.17 -14.04
CA ALA A 744 -7.42 9.47 -13.55
C ALA A 744 -6.97 9.78 -12.10
N SER A 745 -6.90 8.77 -11.23
CA SER A 745 -6.43 8.89 -9.85
C SER A 745 -4.93 9.22 -9.73
N GLU A 746 -4.09 8.77 -10.67
CA GLU A 746 -2.65 8.97 -10.65
C GLU A 746 -2.21 10.29 -11.32
N ARG A 747 -3.07 10.88 -12.17
CA ARG A 747 -2.71 12.03 -13.03
C ARG A 747 -2.34 13.29 -12.27
N GLY A 748 -2.97 13.58 -11.13
CA GLY A 748 -2.69 14.81 -10.37
C GLY A 748 -1.26 14.83 -9.82
N VAL A 749 -0.85 13.74 -9.17
CA VAL A 749 0.50 13.58 -8.61
C VAL A 749 1.54 13.56 -9.73
N PHE A 750 1.27 12.79 -10.79
CA PHE A 750 2.16 12.73 -11.95
C PHE A 750 2.29 14.08 -12.66
N ALA A 751 1.22 14.88 -12.77
CA ALA A 751 1.28 16.22 -13.34
C ALA A 751 2.26 17.13 -12.57
N GLY A 752 2.34 17.01 -11.24
CA GLY A 752 3.32 17.73 -10.42
C GLY A 752 4.78 17.30 -10.69
N ILE A 753 5.02 16.00 -10.78
CA ILE A 753 6.35 15.43 -11.11
C ILE A 753 6.77 15.88 -12.51
N PHE A 754 5.86 15.77 -13.47
CA PHE A 754 6.10 16.20 -14.84
C PHE A 754 6.34 17.71 -14.92
N ASN A 755 5.58 18.52 -14.17
CA ASN A 755 5.78 19.97 -14.11
C ASN A 755 7.16 20.35 -13.56
N THR A 756 7.70 19.60 -12.61
CA THR A 756 9.09 19.77 -12.10
C THR A 756 10.10 19.59 -13.22
N MET A 757 9.91 18.57 -14.07
CA MET A 757 10.75 18.38 -15.25
C MET A 757 10.61 19.53 -16.27
N LEU A 758 9.39 20.04 -16.49
CA LEU A 758 9.17 21.17 -17.41
C LEU A 758 9.87 22.44 -16.95
N THR A 759 9.68 22.77 -15.68
CA THR A 759 10.19 23.99 -15.08
C THR A 759 11.72 23.98 -15.00
N SER A 760 12.38 22.82 -14.99
CA SER A 760 13.85 22.72 -15.15
C SER A 760 14.37 23.37 -16.45
N GLY A 761 13.53 23.44 -17.50
CA GLY A 761 13.85 24.14 -18.74
C GLY A 761 14.03 25.65 -18.58
N TYR A 762 13.41 26.28 -17.55
CA TYR A 762 13.70 27.68 -17.21
C TYR A 762 15.14 27.86 -16.77
N TYR A 763 15.66 26.95 -15.95
CA TYR A 763 17.06 27.01 -15.52
C TYR A 763 18.02 26.74 -16.67
N LEU A 764 17.74 25.74 -17.51
CA LEU A 764 18.53 25.49 -18.72
C LEU A 764 18.62 26.74 -19.60
N SER A 765 17.56 27.56 -19.63
CA SER A 765 17.55 28.80 -20.39
C SER A 765 18.19 29.99 -19.64
N LEU A 766 17.57 30.42 -18.54
CA LEU A 766 17.91 31.64 -17.81
C LEU A 766 19.17 31.49 -16.96
N GLY A 767 19.46 30.28 -16.48
CA GLY A 767 20.63 30.00 -15.65
C GLY A 767 21.90 29.75 -16.45
N THR A 768 21.81 29.13 -17.64
CA THR A 768 23.00 28.84 -18.48
C THR A 768 23.15 29.80 -19.66
N GLY A 769 22.13 30.61 -19.98
CA GLY A 769 22.09 31.47 -21.15
C GLY A 769 23.21 32.52 -21.19
N SER A 770 23.47 33.23 -20.08
CA SER A 770 24.58 34.18 -19.98
C SER A 770 25.93 33.50 -20.19
N SER A 771 26.14 32.34 -19.56
CA SER A 771 27.36 31.54 -19.69
C SER A 771 27.59 31.10 -21.15
N ILE A 772 26.53 30.74 -21.87
CA ILE A 772 26.60 30.40 -23.30
C ILE A 772 26.94 31.63 -24.16
N ILE A 773 26.32 32.79 -23.86
CA ILE A 773 26.58 34.04 -24.62
C ILE A 773 28.03 34.49 -24.42
N GLU A 774 28.55 34.45 -23.19
CA GLU A 774 29.91 34.86 -22.87
C GLU A 774 30.97 33.92 -23.48
N SER A 775 30.72 32.61 -23.46
CA SER A 775 31.70 31.61 -23.91
C SER A 775 31.64 31.29 -25.41
N LEU A 776 30.44 31.13 -25.96
CA LEU A 776 30.21 30.66 -27.33
C LEU A 776 29.57 31.72 -28.24
N GLY A 777 28.89 32.71 -27.65
CA GLY A 777 28.24 33.81 -28.37
C GLY A 777 26.73 33.64 -28.56
N TRP A 778 26.07 34.75 -28.92
CA TRP A 778 24.61 34.87 -29.06
C TRP A 778 23.95 33.76 -29.90
N ALA A 779 24.57 33.36 -31.01
CA ALA A 779 23.98 32.38 -31.91
C ALA A 779 23.78 31.00 -31.25
N TYR A 780 24.65 30.62 -30.31
CA TYR A 780 24.64 29.29 -29.70
C TYR A 780 23.51 29.10 -28.68
N VAL A 781 22.91 30.19 -28.21
CA VAL A 781 21.68 30.22 -27.41
C VAL A 781 20.48 29.63 -28.19
N PHE A 782 20.58 29.57 -29.53
CA PHE A 782 19.61 28.89 -30.39
C PHE A 782 20.13 27.54 -30.91
N VAL A 783 21.43 27.44 -31.25
CA VAL A 783 22.00 26.19 -31.80
C VAL A 783 21.93 25.04 -30.80
N ILE A 784 22.28 25.28 -29.52
CA ILE A 784 22.31 24.24 -28.47
C ILE A 784 20.92 23.62 -28.26
N PRO A 785 19.86 24.38 -27.94
CA PRO A 785 18.53 23.79 -27.78
C PRO A 785 17.99 23.18 -29.08
N GLY A 786 18.36 23.73 -30.25
CA GLY A 786 18.01 23.14 -31.55
C GLY A 786 18.62 21.75 -31.76
N GLY A 787 19.91 21.59 -31.44
CA GLY A 787 20.60 20.30 -31.48
C GLY A 787 20.02 19.30 -30.47
N ALA A 788 19.75 19.75 -29.23
CA ALA A 788 19.14 18.92 -28.20
C ALA A 788 17.77 18.40 -28.63
N LEU A 789 16.92 19.24 -29.24
CA LEU A 789 15.61 18.84 -29.74
C LEU A 789 15.68 17.83 -30.91
N LEU A 790 16.68 17.94 -31.80
CA LEU A 790 16.91 16.91 -32.82
C LEU A 790 17.30 15.56 -32.20
N VAL A 791 18.23 15.56 -31.25
CA VAL A 791 18.64 14.33 -30.54
C VAL A 791 17.44 13.70 -29.83
N MET A 792 16.65 14.51 -29.13
CA MET A 792 15.44 14.05 -28.45
C MET A 792 14.39 13.49 -29.43
N SER A 793 14.29 14.02 -30.65
CA SER A 793 13.42 13.45 -31.69
C SER A 793 13.79 12.00 -32.02
N PHE A 794 15.09 11.69 -32.18
CA PHE A 794 15.57 10.33 -32.42
C PHE A 794 15.31 9.40 -31.22
N ILE A 795 15.51 9.90 -29.99
CA ILE A 795 15.23 9.16 -28.76
C ILE A 795 13.73 8.86 -28.65
N ILE A 796 12.87 9.85 -28.86
CA ILE A 796 11.40 9.68 -28.82
C ILE A 796 10.94 8.69 -29.89
N MET A 797 11.54 8.76 -31.10
CA MET A 797 11.27 7.79 -32.15
C MET A 797 11.66 6.36 -31.72
N SER A 798 12.74 6.19 -30.95
CA SER A 798 13.24 4.85 -30.58
C SER A 798 12.52 4.25 -29.36
N PHE A 799 12.25 5.06 -28.32
CA PHE A 799 11.84 4.57 -27.01
C PHE A 799 10.35 4.79 -26.67
N VAL A 800 9.75 5.88 -27.15
CA VAL A 800 8.39 6.27 -26.76
C VAL A 800 7.34 5.49 -27.55
N LYS A 801 6.30 4.98 -26.87
CA LYS A 801 5.15 4.27 -27.44
C LYS A 801 3.84 5.00 -27.14
N SER A 802 2.89 5.01 -28.08
CA SER A 802 1.66 5.79 -27.93
C SER A 802 0.74 5.21 -26.86
N THR A 803 0.63 3.89 -26.78
CA THR A 803 -0.19 3.19 -25.79
C THR A 803 0.57 2.02 -25.16
N PRO A 804 0.17 1.54 -23.97
CA PRO A 804 0.73 0.32 -23.38
C PRO A 804 0.51 -0.93 -24.26
N ALA A 805 -0.58 -0.97 -25.04
CA ALA A 805 -0.89 -2.05 -25.98
C ALA A 805 0.12 -2.16 -27.14
N ASP A 806 0.85 -1.08 -27.45
CA ASP A 806 1.90 -1.07 -28.49
C ASP A 806 3.21 -1.74 -28.01
N THR A 807 3.21 -2.37 -26.82
CA THR A 807 4.36 -3.09 -26.27
C THR A 807 4.12 -4.60 -26.32
N ASN A 808 5.04 -5.34 -26.93
CA ASN A 808 4.96 -6.81 -27.07
C ASN A 808 5.19 -7.57 -25.74
N HIS A 809 5.12 -6.91 -24.59
CA HIS A 809 5.53 -7.46 -23.28
C HIS A 809 4.37 -7.69 -22.30
N PHE A 810 3.16 -7.20 -22.60
CA PHE A 810 2.02 -7.35 -21.69
C PHE A 810 0.88 -8.07 -22.39
N SER A 811 0.39 -9.15 -21.79
CA SER A 811 -0.81 -9.87 -22.22
C SER A 811 -2.05 -8.96 -22.12
N PRO A 812 -3.01 -9.05 -23.05
CA PRO A 812 -4.19 -8.16 -23.10
C PRO A 812 -4.96 -8.07 -21.78
N ASP A 813 -4.99 -9.15 -21.01
CA ASP A 813 -5.70 -9.26 -19.73
C ASP A 813 -5.02 -8.51 -18.56
N ARG A 814 -3.80 -7.99 -18.76
CA ARG A 814 -3.04 -7.18 -17.78
C ARG A 814 -2.89 -5.71 -18.19
N LEU A 815 -3.48 -5.31 -19.31
CA LEU A 815 -3.54 -3.91 -19.69
C LEU A 815 -4.58 -3.20 -18.81
N PRO A 816 -4.36 -1.93 -18.42
CA PRO A 816 -5.43 -1.13 -17.87
C PRO A 816 -6.46 -0.98 -18.97
N THR A 817 -7.55 -1.75 -18.89
CA THR A 817 -8.77 -1.42 -19.62
C THR A 817 -9.06 0.03 -19.28
N GLN A 818 -9.04 0.90 -20.29
CA GLN A 818 -9.69 2.19 -20.15
C GLN A 818 -11.07 1.85 -19.64
N ILE A 819 -11.33 2.19 -18.38
CA ILE A 819 -12.68 2.28 -17.86
C ILE A 819 -13.33 3.24 -18.85
N GLU A 820 -14.05 2.70 -19.84
CA GLU A 820 -15.04 3.46 -20.59
C GLU A 820 -15.77 4.29 -19.54
N PRO A 821 -15.91 5.61 -19.76
CA PRO A 821 -16.47 6.48 -18.73
C PRO A 821 -17.74 5.79 -18.25
N GLN A 822 -17.73 5.35 -16.99
CA GLN A 822 -18.93 4.97 -16.28
C GLN A 822 -19.70 6.28 -16.16
N CYS A 823 -20.36 6.65 -17.25
CA CYS A 823 -21.34 7.71 -17.30
C CYS A 823 -22.40 7.27 -16.32
N ILE A 824 -22.34 7.88 -15.14
CA ILE A 824 -23.47 8.48 -14.45
C ILE A 824 -24.71 8.41 -15.36
N SER A 825 -25.52 7.37 -15.20
CA SER A 825 -26.91 7.41 -15.61
C SER A 825 -27.77 7.23 -14.37
N CYS A 826 -27.76 8.28 -13.55
CA CYS A 826 -28.80 8.59 -12.57
C CYS A 826 -29.10 10.10 -12.61
N ARG A 827 -29.59 10.58 -13.75
CA ARG A 827 -30.58 11.65 -13.82
C ARG A 827 -31.63 11.17 -14.82
N ASP A 828 -32.77 10.74 -14.30
CA ASP A 828 -34.09 10.73 -14.95
C ASP A 828 -35.02 11.11 -13.77
N ASP A 829 -35.78 12.21 -13.75
CA ASP A 829 -36.65 12.72 -14.80
C ASP A 829 -36.56 14.25 -14.93
N MET A 830 -35.90 14.70 -15.99
CA MET A 830 -36.41 15.71 -16.92
C MET A 830 -35.76 15.31 -18.26
N GLU A 831 -36.43 15.49 -19.40
CA GLU A 831 -35.76 15.44 -20.70
C GLU A 831 -34.69 16.56 -20.74
N GLU A 832 -33.54 16.35 -20.10
CA GLU A 832 -32.36 17.18 -20.23
C GLU A 832 -31.64 16.69 -21.50
N GLU A 833 -31.90 17.39 -22.60
CA GLU A 833 -31.15 17.34 -23.84
C GLU A 833 -29.65 17.16 -23.52
N VAL A 834 -29.07 15.97 -23.75
CA VAL A 834 -27.65 15.70 -23.49
C VAL A 834 -26.84 16.69 -24.31
N LEU A 835 -26.37 17.76 -23.65
CA LEU A 835 -25.70 18.86 -24.31
C LEU A 835 -24.45 18.30 -24.98
N THR A 836 -24.36 18.46 -26.30
CA THR A 836 -23.14 18.16 -27.06
C THR A 836 -21.95 18.92 -26.45
N PRO A 837 -20.69 18.46 -26.62
CA PRO A 837 -19.50 19.17 -26.11
C PRO A 837 -19.45 20.65 -26.51
N LYS A 838 -20.00 20.98 -27.69
CA LYS A 838 -20.17 22.36 -28.16
C LYS A 838 -21.17 23.16 -27.32
N GLN A 839 -22.30 22.56 -26.94
CA GLN A 839 -23.31 23.20 -26.09
C GLN A 839 -22.82 23.32 -24.63
N GLN A 840 -22.14 22.31 -24.08
CA GLN A 840 -21.51 22.37 -22.76
C GLN A 840 -20.41 23.43 -22.68
N MET A 841 -19.53 23.52 -23.68
CA MET A 841 -18.53 24.57 -23.78
C MET A 841 -19.17 25.97 -23.87
N LYS A 842 -20.25 26.11 -24.65
CA LYS A 842 -21.02 27.36 -24.75
C LYS A 842 -21.63 27.77 -23.40
N GLN A 843 -22.03 26.80 -22.58
CA GLN A 843 -22.55 27.04 -21.23
C GLN A 843 -21.43 27.39 -20.25
N LEU A 844 -20.28 26.70 -20.30
CA LEU A 844 -19.10 27.03 -19.50
C LEU A 844 -18.63 28.47 -19.75
N MET A 845 -18.62 28.91 -21.00
CA MET A 845 -18.26 30.29 -21.37
C MET A 845 -19.24 31.36 -20.83
N LYS A 846 -20.42 30.97 -20.34
CA LYS A 846 -21.37 31.86 -19.67
C LYS A 846 -21.25 31.84 -18.14
N ASN A 847 -20.47 30.91 -17.57
CA ASN A 847 -20.27 30.82 -16.12
C ASN A 847 -19.34 31.96 -15.65
N TYR A 848 -19.82 32.77 -14.71
CA TYR A 848 -19.08 33.92 -14.17
C TYR A 848 -17.82 33.53 -13.39
N THR A 849 -17.79 32.37 -12.74
CA THR A 849 -16.60 31.85 -12.06
C THR A 849 -15.51 31.50 -13.07
N PHE A 850 -15.87 30.79 -14.15
CA PHE A 850 -14.92 30.45 -15.22
C PHE A 850 -14.42 31.70 -15.95
N LEU A 851 -15.30 32.66 -16.23
CA LEU A 851 -14.90 33.94 -16.80
C LEU A 851 -13.99 34.75 -15.86
N GLY A 852 -14.24 34.66 -14.55
CA GLY A 852 -13.35 35.18 -13.51
C GLY A 852 -11.96 34.54 -13.53
N TYR A 853 -11.88 33.21 -13.71
CA TYR A 853 -10.60 32.51 -13.90
C TYR A 853 -9.90 32.92 -15.20
N LEU A 854 -10.62 33.11 -16.31
CA LEU A 854 -10.02 33.60 -17.56
C LEU A 854 -9.43 35.01 -17.41
N ALA A 855 -10.18 35.92 -16.78
CA ALA A 855 -9.70 37.27 -16.51
C ALA A 855 -8.49 37.24 -15.56
N ALA A 856 -8.56 36.44 -14.50
CA ALA A 856 -7.46 36.29 -13.57
C ALA A 856 -6.20 35.70 -14.20
N LEU A 857 -6.35 34.70 -15.05
CA LEU A 857 -5.26 34.10 -15.81
C LEU A 857 -4.63 35.11 -16.79
N PHE A 858 -5.44 35.96 -17.41
CA PHE A 858 -4.93 37.05 -18.24
C PHE A 858 -3.98 37.96 -17.43
N PHE A 859 -4.42 38.48 -16.29
CA PHE A 859 -3.58 39.35 -15.47
C PHE A 859 -2.41 38.62 -14.80
N LEU A 860 -2.58 37.33 -14.47
CA LEU A 860 -1.52 36.52 -13.92
C LEU A 860 -0.41 36.29 -14.96
N CYS A 861 -0.76 35.95 -16.21
CA CYS A 861 0.23 35.79 -17.29
C CYS A 861 0.89 37.14 -17.64
N TRP A 862 0.15 38.25 -17.54
CA TRP A 862 0.72 39.59 -17.65
C TRP A 862 1.83 39.81 -16.64
N ALA A 863 1.57 39.50 -15.36
CA ALA A 863 2.54 39.64 -14.28
C ALA A 863 3.68 38.61 -14.40
N ARG A 864 3.36 37.34 -14.68
CA ARG A 864 4.33 36.24 -14.80
C ARG A 864 5.34 36.52 -15.90
N ASP A 865 4.88 36.66 -17.14
CA ASP A 865 5.79 36.77 -18.28
C ASP A 865 6.32 38.21 -18.44
N GLY A 866 5.56 39.21 -17.99
CA GLY A 866 6.03 40.58 -17.89
C GLY A 866 7.17 40.74 -16.88
N PHE A 867 7.15 39.95 -15.80
CA PHE A 867 8.29 39.83 -14.90
C PHE A 867 9.38 38.94 -15.52
N LEU A 868 9.07 37.68 -15.86
CA LEU A 868 10.03 36.67 -16.36
C LEU A 868 10.91 37.18 -17.51
N ASN A 869 10.33 37.84 -18.50
CA ASN A 869 11.05 38.25 -19.71
C ASN A 869 11.92 39.50 -19.51
N TRP A 870 11.76 40.22 -18.39
CA TRP A 870 12.35 41.53 -18.18
C TRP A 870 13.09 41.68 -16.85
N PHE A 871 12.95 40.75 -15.89
CA PHE A 871 13.59 40.90 -14.57
C PHE A 871 15.11 40.90 -14.67
N LEU A 872 15.72 40.10 -15.56
CA LEU A 872 17.18 40.14 -15.78
C LEU A 872 17.62 41.49 -16.36
N SER A 873 16.87 42.03 -17.31
CA SER A 873 17.10 43.37 -17.87
C SER A 873 17.01 44.46 -16.78
N PHE A 874 15.99 44.37 -15.93
CA PHE A 874 15.78 45.31 -14.82
C PHE A 874 16.91 45.25 -13.79
N PHE A 875 17.32 44.04 -13.39
CA PHE A 875 18.39 43.86 -12.42
C PHE A 875 19.76 44.30 -12.98
N ASP A 876 20.02 44.11 -14.27
CA ASP A 876 21.23 44.59 -14.93
C ASP A 876 21.26 46.13 -15.01
N ASP A 877 20.12 46.78 -15.28
CA ASP A 877 20.04 48.25 -15.44
C ASP A 877 20.06 49.03 -14.12
N VAL A 878 19.48 48.49 -13.04
CA VAL A 878 19.31 49.20 -11.77
C VAL A 878 20.50 49.03 -10.82
N ARG A 879 21.32 47.99 -11.04
CA ARG A 879 22.51 47.72 -10.22
C ARG A 879 23.72 48.52 -10.71
N SER A 880 24.63 48.83 -9.78
CA SER A 880 25.89 49.52 -10.10
C SER A 880 26.90 48.62 -10.82
N THR A 881 26.78 47.30 -10.65
CA THR A 881 27.60 46.28 -11.33
C THR A 881 26.71 45.43 -12.23
N PRO A 882 27.08 45.22 -13.51
CA PRO A 882 26.34 44.34 -14.41
C PRO A 882 26.31 42.91 -13.88
N LEU A 883 25.29 42.15 -14.23
CA LEU A 883 25.14 40.77 -13.77
C LEU A 883 26.18 39.86 -14.43
N THR A 884 26.85 39.04 -13.61
CA THR A 884 27.75 37.98 -14.09
C THR A 884 26.97 36.70 -14.43
N SER A 885 27.58 35.79 -15.18
CA SER A 885 27.03 34.46 -15.44
C SER A 885 26.66 33.67 -14.17
N SER A 886 27.45 33.79 -13.10
CA SER A 886 27.10 33.18 -11.80
C SER A 886 25.88 33.83 -11.15
N ASP A 887 25.68 35.14 -11.33
CA ASP A 887 24.54 35.85 -10.77
C ASP A 887 23.23 35.45 -11.47
N THR A 888 23.25 35.31 -12.80
CA THR A 888 22.09 34.85 -13.56
C THR A 888 21.78 33.39 -13.31
N ALA A 889 22.80 32.54 -13.06
CA ALA A 889 22.61 31.18 -12.58
C ALA A 889 21.89 31.12 -11.22
N ILE A 890 22.27 31.97 -10.26
CA ILE A 890 21.60 32.06 -8.94
C ILE A 890 20.14 32.51 -9.09
N ILE A 891 19.90 33.59 -9.83
CA ILE A 891 18.55 34.17 -9.97
C ILE A 891 17.64 33.25 -10.80
N GLY A 892 18.14 32.68 -11.90
CA GLY A 892 17.40 31.71 -12.72
C GLY A 892 17.15 30.38 -12.01
N GLY A 893 18.12 29.93 -11.20
CA GLY A 893 17.97 28.79 -10.29
C GLY A 893 16.88 29.01 -9.26
N ALA A 894 16.90 30.16 -8.60
CA ALA A 894 15.90 30.57 -7.62
C ALA A 894 14.48 30.62 -8.23
N TRP A 895 14.33 31.17 -9.43
CA TRP A 895 13.06 31.14 -10.15
C TRP A 895 12.57 29.70 -10.39
N THR A 896 13.47 28.82 -10.79
CA THR A 896 13.13 27.42 -11.12
C THR A 896 12.73 26.61 -9.88
N ILE A 897 13.54 26.66 -8.83
CA ILE A 897 13.27 25.94 -7.56
C ILE A 897 12.01 26.53 -6.90
N GLY A 898 11.81 27.85 -6.97
CA GLY A 898 10.59 28.49 -6.50
C GLY A 898 9.35 27.99 -7.24
N GLY A 899 9.47 27.67 -8.52
CA GLY A 899 8.42 27.04 -9.30
C GLY A 899 8.06 25.63 -8.83
N PHE A 900 9.06 24.82 -8.48
CA PHE A 900 8.86 23.48 -7.92
C PHE A 900 8.09 23.56 -6.59
N VAL A 901 8.58 24.41 -5.68
CA VAL A 901 7.99 24.59 -4.34
C VAL A 901 6.59 25.19 -4.45
N GLY A 902 6.41 26.23 -5.29
CA GLY A 902 5.12 26.90 -5.49
C GLY A 902 4.04 25.99 -6.04
N GLY A 903 4.37 25.14 -7.02
CA GLY A 903 3.43 24.17 -7.57
C GLY A 903 2.91 23.17 -6.53
N ILE A 904 3.80 22.64 -5.68
CA ILE A 904 3.44 21.69 -4.61
C ILE A 904 2.69 22.41 -3.48
N LEU A 905 3.23 23.52 -2.99
CA LEU A 905 2.70 24.27 -1.85
C LEU A 905 1.31 24.81 -2.12
N CYS A 906 1.07 25.39 -3.31
CA CYS A 906 -0.24 25.96 -3.65
C CYS A 906 -1.32 24.88 -3.74
N GLY A 907 -1.00 23.73 -4.35
CA GLY A 907 -1.90 22.58 -4.42
C GLY A 907 -2.24 22.05 -3.02
N TRP A 908 -1.22 21.83 -2.18
CA TRP A 908 -1.41 21.36 -0.81
C TRP A 908 -2.22 22.33 0.04
N ILE A 909 -1.93 23.64 -0.02
CA ILE A 909 -2.73 24.67 0.70
C ILE A 909 -4.17 24.66 0.21
N SER A 910 -4.41 24.53 -1.09
CA SER A 910 -5.76 24.48 -1.63
C SER A 910 -6.55 23.27 -1.13
N ASP A 911 -5.95 22.08 -1.12
CA ASP A 911 -6.62 20.84 -0.75
C ASP A 911 -6.74 20.66 0.77
N ALA A 912 -5.64 20.86 1.52
CA ALA A 912 -5.57 20.59 2.95
C ALA A 912 -6.09 21.75 3.82
N VAL A 913 -5.79 23.01 3.46
CA VAL A 913 -6.14 24.18 4.29
C VAL A 913 -7.50 24.76 3.89
N PHE A 914 -7.78 24.82 2.58
CA PHE A 914 -9.00 25.44 2.05
C PHE A 914 -10.05 24.44 1.54
N GLN A 915 -9.93 23.15 1.89
CA GLN A 915 -10.92 22.11 1.57
C GLN A 915 -11.29 22.08 0.07
N SER A 916 -10.29 22.14 -0.81
CA SER A 916 -10.43 22.20 -2.26
C SER A 916 -11.06 23.49 -2.82
N ASN A 917 -11.26 24.54 -2.02
CA ASN A 917 -11.67 25.85 -2.52
C ASN A 917 -10.50 26.53 -3.22
N ARG A 918 -10.52 26.54 -4.57
CA ARG A 918 -9.46 27.10 -5.41
C ARG A 918 -9.37 28.64 -5.35
N VAL A 919 -10.47 29.33 -5.05
CA VAL A 919 -10.56 30.81 -5.11
C VAL A 919 -9.73 31.50 -4.01
N LYS A 920 -9.80 30.97 -2.77
CA LYS A 920 -9.13 31.57 -1.60
C LYS A 920 -7.59 31.54 -1.72
N PRO A 921 -6.94 30.40 -2.04
CA PRO A 921 -5.50 30.35 -2.30
C PRO A 921 -5.07 31.30 -3.40
N ILE A 922 -5.78 31.32 -4.55
CA ILE A 922 -5.42 32.18 -5.69
C ILE A 922 -5.41 33.65 -5.26
N PHE A 923 -6.44 34.10 -4.54
CA PHE A 923 -6.53 35.46 -4.05
C PHE A 923 -5.36 35.83 -3.12
N ILE A 924 -5.05 34.97 -2.14
CA ILE A 924 -3.98 35.22 -1.15
C ILE A 924 -2.61 35.27 -1.84
N PHE A 925 -2.30 34.29 -2.69
CA PHE A 925 -1.03 34.23 -3.40
C PHE A 925 -0.88 35.41 -4.36
N SER A 926 -1.97 35.87 -4.97
CA SER A 926 -1.97 37.06 -5.85
C SER A 926 -1.64 38.36 -5.08
N LEU A 927 -2.13 38.49 -3.85
CA LEU A 927 -1.82 39.63 -2.99
C LEU A 927 -0.37 39.57 -2.46
N LEU A 928 0.08 38.39 -2.02
CA LEU A 928 1.47 38.19 -1.58
C LEU A 928 2.45 38.44 -2.73
N GLN A 929 2.13 37.98 -3.94
CA GLN A 929 2.87 38.27 -5.16
C GLN A 929 3.02 39.79 -5.40
N ALA A 930 1.93 40.56 -5.27
CA ALA A 930 1.97 42.02 -5.42
C ALA A 930 2.93 42.68 -4.41
N VAL A 931 2.93 42.23 -3.16
CA VAL A 931 3.84 42.72 -2.12
C VAL A 931 5.29 42.42 -2.48
N VAL A 932 5.59 41.16 -2.84
CA VAL A 932 6.96 40.75 -3.18
C VAL A 932 7.50 41.50 -4.40
N LEU A 933 6.69 41.69 -5.45
CA LEU A 933 7.09 42.47 -6.63
C LEU A 933 7.37 43.94 -6.27
N GLY A 934 6.59 44.53 -5.35
CA GLY A 934 6.86 45.85 -4.80
C GLY A 934 8.19 45.92 -4.05
N VAL A 935 8.47 44.94 -3.19
CA VAL A 935 9.74 44.84 -2.46
C VAL A 935 10.92 44.72 -3.42
N ILE A 936 10.82 43.87 -4.44
CA ILE A 936 11.85 43.69 -5.47
C ILE A 936 12.19 45.04 -6.13
N TYR A 937 11.18 45.84 -6.49
CA TYR A 937 11.42 47.14 -7.11
C TYR A 937 12.24 48.09 -6.21
N PHE A 938 11.87 48.23 -4.93
CA PHE A 938 12.54 49.17 -4.02
C PHE A 938 13.93 48.72 -3.57
N VAL A 939 14.17 47.41 -3.50
CA VAL A 939 15.35 46.84 -2.83
C VAL A 939 16.42 46.35 -3.82
N SER A 940 16.06 46.12 -5.08
CA SER A 940 16.94 45.58 -6.13
C SER A 940 18.24 46.37 -6.36
N ALA A 941 18.21 47.70 -6.18
CA ALA A 941 19.37 48.58 -6.35
C ALA A 941 20.45 48.42 -5.26
N THR A 942 20.07 48.02 -4.05
CA THR A 942 20.94 48.05 -2.85
C THR A 942 21.26 46.68 -2.27
N CYS A 943 20.52 45.63 -2.66
CA CYS A 943 20.69 44.29 -2.11
C CYS A 943 21.77 43.42 -2.79
N SER A 944 22.21 42.39 -2.07
CA SER A 944 23.08 41.34 -2.62
C SER A 944 22.34 40.46 -3.64
N VAL A 945 23.08 39.79 -4.52
CA VAL A 945 22.52 38.87 -5.53
C VAL A 945 21.81 37.68 -4.86
N ALA A 946 22.33 37.18 -3.73
CA ALA A 946 21.68 36.13 -2.96
C ALA A 946 20.31 36.56 -2.40
N ALA A 947 20.20 37.78 -1.88
CA ALA A 947 18.92 38.33 -1.42
C ALA A 947 17.94 38.53 -2.58
N LEU A 948 18.44 38.93 -3.75
CA LEU A 948 17.65 39.04 -4.97
C LEU A 948 17.16 37.67 -5.45
N GLY A 949 18.02 36.65 -5.41
CA GLY A 949 17.65 35.26 -5.64
C GLY A 949 16.54 34.80 -4.70
N ALA A 950 16.65 35.07 -3.39
CA ALA A 950 15.61 34.72 -2.42
C ALA A 950 14.25 35.42 -2.71
N LEU A 951 14.28 36.70 -3.09
CA LEU A 951 13.07 37.42 -3.49
C LEU A 951 12.46 36.89 -4.79
N THR A 952 13.29 36.57 -5.79
CA THR A 952 12.86 35.93 -7.05
C THR A 952 12.31 34.52 -6.80
N PHE A 953 12.89 33.75 -5.89
CA PHE A 953 12.37 32.47 -5.43
C PHE A 953 10.97 32.64 -4.85
N LEU A 954 10.79 33.58 -3.91
CA LEU A 954 9.50 33.83 -3.28
C LEU A 954 8.44 34.34 -4.28
N SER A 955 8.85 35.21 -5.20
CA SER A 955 8.00 35.67 -6.30
C SER A 955 7.58 34.49 -7.19
N SER A 956 8.51 33.61 -7.55
CA SER A 956 8.22 32.40 -8.34
C SER A 956 7.27 31.45 -7.60
N VAL A 957 7.45 31.22 -6.29
CA VAL A 957 6.54 30.39 -5.48
C VAL A 957 5.09 30.86 -5.62
N PHE A 958 4.85 32.17 -5.52
CA PHE A 958 3.49 32.71 -5.62
C PHE A 958 2.99 32.76 -7.07
N ILE A 959 3.80 33.22 -8.02
CA ILE A 959 3.42 33.35 -9.43
C ILE A 959 3.19 31.97 -10.08
N LEU A 960 4.18 31.08 -10.02
CA LEU A 960 4.09 29.75 -10.64
C LEU A 960 3.13 28.84 -9.86
N GLY A 961 3.03 29.00 -8.54
CA GLY A 961 2.01 28.32 -7.73
C GLY A 961 0.59 28.67 -8.20
N ASN A 962 0.28 29.96 -8.30
CA ASN A 962 -1.00 30.44 -8.85
C ASN A 962 -1.25 29.95 -10.28
N TYR A 963 -0.21 30.00 -11.11
CA TYR A 963 -0.32 29.58 -12.50
C TYR A 963 -0.63 28.09 -12.59
N THR A 964 -0.01 27.28 -11.72
CA THR A 964 -0.23 25.84 -11.67
C THR A 964 -1.68 25.51 -11.32
N LEU A 965 -2.22 26.18 -10.28
CA LEU A 965 -3.59 25.99 -9.83
C LEU A 965 -4.61 26.41 -10.91
N LEU A 966 -4.41 27.56 -11.56
CA LEU A 966 -5.30 28.05 -12.63
C LEU A 966 -5.19 27.23 -13.92
N SER A 967 -3.99 26.88 -14.37
CA SER A 967 -3.78 26.32 -15.71
C SER A 967 -3.85 24.80 -15.77
N TYR A 968 -3.65 24.12 -14.64
CA TYR A 968 -3.65 22.66 -14.58
C TYR A 968 -4.75 22.12 -13.67
N THR A 969 -4.92 22.64 -12.46
CA THR A 969 -5.91 22.10 -11.50
C THR A 969 -7.36 22.48 -11.85
N VAL A 970 -7.63 23.74 -12.21
CA VAL A 970 -9.00 24.17 -12.57
C VAL A 970 -9.54 23.41 -13.79
N PRO A 971 -8.78 23.19 -14.88
CA PRO A 971 -9.28 22.37 -15.99
C PRO A 971 -9.49 20.90 -15.66
N THR A 972 -8.72 20.32 -14.73
CA THR A 972 -8.92 18.93 -14.29
C THR A 972 -10.19 18.75 -13.46
N ASP A 973 -10.71 19.83 -12.86
CA ASP A 973 -11.99 19.84 -12.15
C ASP A 973 -13.21 19.93 -13.10
N LEU A 974 -12.98 20.11 -14.42
CA LEU A 974 -14.04 20.14 -15.44
C LEU A 974 -14.31 18.74 -16.02
N PRO A 975 -15.53 18.50 -16.57
CA PRO A 975 -15.84 17.25 -17.27
C PRO A 975 -14.82 16.94 -18.38
N GLN A 976 -14.43 15.66 -18.51
CA GLN A 976 -13.36 15.22 -19.41
C GLN A 976 -13.58 15.64 -20.87
N ASP A 977 -14.83 15.68 -21.33
CA ASP A 977 -15.21 16.04 -22.70
C ASP A 977 -14.94 17.52 -23.04
N ILE A 978 -14.90 18.40 -22.04
CA ILE A 978 -14.65 19.84 -22.23
C ILE A 978 -13.34 20.33 -21.60
N ALA A 979 -12.71 19.55 -20.72
CA ALA A 979 -11.48 19.91 -20.00
C ALA A 979 -10.33 20.29 -20.95
N ALA A 980 -10.12 19.50 -22.02
CA ALA A 980 -9.09 19.79 -23.03
C ALA A 980 -9.38 21.10 -23.80
N GLY A 981 -10.64 21.32 -24.17
CA GLY A 981 -11.07 22.55 -24.84
C GLY A 981 -10.95 23.78 -23.94
N ALA A 982 -11.32 23.65 -22.65
CA ALA A 982 -11.19 24.71 -21.66
C ALA A 982 -9.72 25.07 -21.40
N THR A 983 -8.85 24.06 -21.28
CA THR A 983 -7.40 24.25 -21.19
C THR A 983 -6.87 25.01 -22.41
N GLY A 984 -7.32 24.65 -23.61
CA GLY A 984 -6.96 25.35 -24.85
C GLY A 984 -7.38 26.83 -24.86
N VAL A 985 -8.59 27.15 -24.40
CA VAL A 985 -9.07 28.54 -24.27
C VAL A 985 -8.26 29.30 -23.22
N MET A 986 -8.00 28.69 -22.07
CA MET A 986 -7.19 29.28 -21.00
C MET A 986 -5.76 29.57 -21.47
N HIS A 987 -5.14 28.65 -22.20
CA HIS A 987 -3.84 28.87 -22.83
C HIS A 987 -3.90 30.00 -23.88
N ALA A 988 -4.91 30.03 -24.74
CA ALA A 988 -5.04 31.10 -25.72
C ALA A 988 -5.12 32.49 -25.06
N VAL A 989 -5.93 32.64 -24.00
CA VAL A 989 -6.02 33.89 -23.22
C VAL A 989 -4.71 34.22 -22.51
N GLY A 990 -4.08 33.22 -21.89
CA GLY A 990 -2.81 33.39 -21.20
C GLY A 990 -1.69 33.88 -22.13
N TYR A 991 -1.47 33.21 -23.26
CA TYR A 991 -0.43 33.58 -24.23
C TYR A 991 -0.78 34.85 -25.01
N PHE A 992 -2.06 35.16 -25.21
CA PHE A 992 -2.46 36.46 -25.74
C PHE A 992 -2.06 37.59 -24.79
N SER A 993 -2.28 37.40 -23.48
CA SER A 993 -1.81 38.32 -22.44
C SER A 993 -0.28 38.44 -22.43
N THR A 994 0.45 37.32 -22.47
CA THR A 994 1.91 37.31 -22.55
C THR A 994 2.43 38.12 -23.74
N GLY A 995 1.81 37.95 -24.90
CA GLY A 995 2.19 38.69 -26.11
C GLY A 995 1.87 40.17 -26.00
N LEU A 996 0.72 40.54 -25.42
CA LEU A 996 0.36 41.93 -25.21
C LEU A 996 1.27 42.60 -24.17
N SER A 997 1.53 41.94 -23.04
CA SER A 997 2.46 42.39 -22.01
C SER A 997 3.85 42.65 -22.61
N SER A 998 4.38 41.71 -23.41
CA SER A 998 5.71 41.86 -24.02
C SER A 998 5.80 43.05 -24.98
N ALA A 999 4.77 43.32 -25.78
CA ALA A 999 4.73 44.46 -26.70
C ALA A 999 4.64 45.79 -25.93
N VAL A 1000 3.82 45.82 -24.88
CA VAL A 1000 3.62 47.02 -24.05
C VAL A 1000 4.87 47.32 -23.22
N MET A 1001 5.46 46.33 -22.56
CA MET A 1001 6.64 46.52 -21.70
C MET A 1001 7.84 47.05 -22.46
N GLY A 1002 8.10 46.58 -23.69
CA GLY A 1002 9.20 47.11 -24.50
C GLY A 1002 9.09 48.61 -24.76
N ASN A 1003 7.88 49.13 -24.98
CA ASN A 1003 7.62 50.57 -25.16
C ASN A 1003 7.62 51.34 -23.83
N VAL A 1004 7.08 50.74 -22.77
CA VAL A 1004 7.00 51.36 -21.44
C VAL A 1004 8.39 51.53 -20.83
N ILE A 1005 9.26 50.53 -20.98
CA ILE A 1005 10.62 50.57 -20.44
C ILE A 1005 11.45 51.65 -21.15
N ASP A 1006 11.40 51.72 -22.49
CA ASP A 1006 12.15 52.74 -23.26
C ASP A 1006 11.59 54.16 -23.05
N GLY A 1007 10.27 54.33 -22.85
CA GLY A 1007 9.63 55.66 -22.76
C GLY A 1007 9.41 56.20 -21.34
N ALA A 1008 9.05 55.34 -20.38
CA ALA A 1008 8.60 55.71 -19.02
C ALA A 1008 9.40 55.05 -17.89
N GLY A 1009 10.36 54.18 -18.22
CA GLY A 1009 11.25 53.52 -17.28
C GLY A 1009 10.61 52.39 -16.45
N TYR A 1010 11.44 51.74 -15.63
CA TYR A 1010 11.05 50.54 -14.88
C TYR A 1010 10.03 50.77 -13.75
N LEU A 1011 9.77 52.02 -13.34
CA LEU A 1011 8.74 52.33 -12.35
C LEU A 1011 7.35 51.94 -12.86
N VAL A 1012 7.02 52.34 -14.10
CA VAL A 1012 5.71 52.04 -14.70
C VAL A 1012 5.57 50.54 -15.00
N TRP A 1013 6.69 49.89 -15.39
CA TRP A 1013 6.75 48.43 -15.50
C TRP A 1013 6.39 47.77 -14.16
N ALA A 1014 7.05 48.11 -13.05
CA ALA A 1014 6.77 47.52 -11.74
C ALA A 1014 5.32 47.77 -11.27
N ILE A 1015 4.81 49.00 -11.43
CA ILE A 1015 3.41 49.32 -11.09
C ILE A 1015 2.45 48.45 -11.90
N SER A 1016 2.71 48.25 -13.19
CA SER A 1016 1.85 47.42 -14.02
C SER A 1016 1.78 45.96 -13.54
N LEU A 1017 2.90 45.39 -13.08
CA LEU A 1017 2.96 44.02 -12.55
C LEU A 1017 2.22 43.89 -11.22
N ILE A 1018 2.37 44.88 -10.33
CA ILE A 1018 1.67 44.92 -9.03
C ILE A 1018 0.17 45.04 -9.24
N VAL A 1019 -0.26 45.96 -10.10
CA VAL A 1019 -1.68 46.17 -10.42
C VAL A 1019 -2.26 44.91 -11.06
N ALA A 1020 -1.57 44.30 -12.03
CA ALA A 1020 -2.01 43.04 -12.63
C ALA A 1020 -2.14 41.92 -11.58
N SER A 1021 -1.19 41.81 -10.65
CA SER A 1021 -1.24 40.81 -9.57
C SER A 1021 -2.46 41.01 -8.67
N VAL A 1022 -2.77 42.24 -8.26
CA VAL A 1022 -3.97 42.55 -7.47
C VAL A 1022 -5.24 42.28 -8.27
N LEU A 1023 -5.29 42.70 -9.53
CA LEU A 1023 -6.43 42.47 -10.42
C LEU A 1023 -6.70 40.98 -10.61
N SER A 1024 -5.67 40.15 -10.74
CA SER A 1024 -5.82 38.70 -10.84
C SER A 1024 -6.62 38.13 -9.67
N GLY A 1025 -6.22 38.46 -8.42
CA GLY A 1025 -6.96 38.07 -7.23
C GLY A 1025 -8.39 38.62 -7.19
N VAL A 1026 -8.56 39.92 -7.50
CA VAL A 1026 -9.87 40.58 -7.50
C VAL A 1026 -10.82 39.93 -8.49
N PHE A 1027 -10.39 39.62 -9.72
CA PHE A 1027 -11.25 39.03 -10.75
C PHE A 1027 -11.67 37.59 -10.43
N VAL A 1028 -10.82 36.77 -9.80
CA VAL A 1028 -11.26 35.45 -9.30
C VAL A 1028 -12.36 35.62 -8.25
N LYS A 1029 -12.14 36.50 -7.26
CA LYS A 1029 -13.11 36.72 -6.19
C LYS A 1029 -14.42 37.32 -6.71
N LEU A 1030 -14.33 38.24 -7.67
CA LEU A 1030 -15.46 38.88 -8.31
C LEU A 1030 -16.29 37.89 -9.15
N GLY A 1031 -15.62 37.02 -9.91
CA GLY A 1031 -16.27 35.94 -10.67
C GLY A 1031 -17.05 34.99 -9.78
N SER A 1032 -16.45 34.56 -8.66
CA SER A 1032 -17.12 33.73 -7.65
C SER A 1032 -18.29 34.46 -6.99
N HIS A 1033 -18.14 35.74 -6.65
CA HIS A 1033 -19.21 36.54 -6.05
C HIS A 1033 -20.41 36.72 -6.98
N PHE A 1034 -20.20 37.02 -8.27
CA PHE A 1034 -21.28 37.14 -9.24
C PHE A 1034 -21.95 35.81 -9.58
N SER A 1035 -21.23 34.69 -9.49
CA SER A 1035 -21.82 33.36 -9.58
C SER A 1035 -22.84 33.13 -8.46
N LYS A 1036 -22.46 33.42 -7.21
CA LYS A 1036 -23.35 33.34 -6.04
C LYS A 1036 -24.56 34.27 -6.15
N GLY A 1037 -24.37 35.50 -6.64
CA GLY A 1037 -25.43 36.49 -6.80
C GLY A 1037 -26.46 36.20 -7.92
N ASN A 1038 -26.10 35.41 -8.94
CA ASN A 1038 -27.03 35.03 -10.01
C ASN A 1038 -27.82 33.75 -9.71
N SER A 1039 -27.28 32.81 -8.94
CA SER A 1039 -28.06 31.66 -8.42
C SER A 1039 -29.25 32.12 -7.57
N ALA A 1040 -29.14 33.27 -6.88
CA ALA A 1040 -30.23 33.82 -6.06
C ALA A 1040 -31.35 34.52 -6.86
N LYS A 1041 -31.22 34.74 -8.18
CA LYS A 1041 -32.14 35.57 -8.98
C LYS A 1041 -33.00 34.83 -10.01
N SER A 1042 -32.85 33.52 -10.23
CA SER A 1042 -33.68 32.75 -11.17
C SER A 1042 -34.43 31.60 -10.48
N PRO A 1043 -35.76 31.69 -10.27
CA PRO A 1043 -36.52 30.61 -9.62
C PRO A 1043 -36.78 29.37 -10.47
N HIS A 1044 -36.43 29.33 -11.76
CA HIS A 1044 -36.71 28.18 -12.64
C HIS A 1044 -35.63 27.95 -13.71
N GLN A 1045 -34.68 27.05 -13.45
CA GLN A 1045 -34.02 26.12 -14.39
C GLN A 1045 -32.79 25.47 -13.73
N PRO A 1046 -32.75 24.13 -13.49
CA PRO A 1046 -31.57 23.47 -12.94
C PRO A 1046 -30.70 22.87 -14.06
N THR A 1047 -30.08 23.72 -14.88
CA THR A 1047 -28.93 23.31 -15.71
C THR A 1047 -27.85 24.35 -15.55
N THR A 1048 -27.03 24.20 -14.51
CA THR A 1048 -25.76 24.93 -14.38
C THR A 1048 -24.70 23.90 -14.07
N ILE A 1049 -23.72 23.76 -14.96
CA ILE A 1049 -22.50 22.97 -14.76
C ILE A 1049 -21.84 23.50 -13.48
N THR A 1050 -22.03 22.77 -12.39
CA THR A 1050 -21.53 23.13 -11.06
C THR A 1050 -20.07 22.73 -11.02
N THR A 1051 -19.17 23.70 -11.15
CA THR A 1051 -17.78 23.55 -10.72
C THR A 1051 -17.81 23.32 -9.20
N MET A 1052 -17.09 22.31 -8.70
CA MET A 1052 -17.13 21.81 -7.30
C MET A 1052 -16.66 22.79 -6.20
N THR A 1053 -16.82 24.10 -6.37
CA THR A 1053 -16.32 25.14 -5.46
C THR A 1053 -17.35 25.78 -4.52
N ASP A 1054 -18.65 25.46 -4.64
CA ASP A 1054 -19.73 26.26 -4.00
C ASP A 1054 -20.57 25.52 -2.93
N ALA A 1055 -20.04 24.51 -2.24
CA ALA A 1055 -20.81 23.78 -1.21
C ALA A 1055 -20.62 24.28 0.25
N SER A 1056 -19.92 25.38 0.51
CA SER A 1056 -19.43 25.67 1.89
C SER A 1056 -19.74 27.05 2.50
N ASP A 1057 -20.64 27.87 1.94
CA ASP A 1057 -20.84 29.26 2.45
C ASP A 1057 -22.26 29.59 2.97
N GLU A 1058 -23.16 28.62 3.12
CA GLU A 1058 -24.46 28.85 3.80
C GLU A 1058 -24.51 28.17 5.17
N LEU A 1059 -23.69 28.59 6.15
CA LEU A 1059 -24.02 28.36 7.57
C LEU A 1059 -23.24 29.26 8.56
N SER A 1060 -23.21 30.57 8.35
CA SER A 1060 -22.75 31.47 9.42
C SER A 1060 -23.30 32.88 9.30
N THR A 1061 -24.55 33.09 9.75
CA THR A 1061 -25.02 34.29 10.48
C THR A 1061 -26.53 34.20 10.69
N CYS A 1062 -27.00 33.94 11.90
CA CYS A 1062 -27.91 34.84 12.61
C CYS A 1062 -28.34 34.28 13.97
N SER A 1063 -28.22 35.15 14.96
CA SER A 1063 -28.55 35.03 16.37
C SER A 1063 -30.05 35.22 16.66
N VAL A 1064 -30.58 34.39 17.58
CA VAL A 1064 -31.61 34.63 18.61
C VAL A 1064 -32.91 35.38 18.22
N SER A 1065 -34.06 34.69 18.32
CA SER A 1065 -35.20 35.07 19.20
C SER A 1065 -36.36 34.05 19.14
N PHE A 1066 -36.92 33.76 20.32
CA PHE A 1066 -38.18 33.04 20.56
C PHE A 1066 -39.39 33.88 20.09
N ASP A 1067 -40.43 33.25 19.53
CA ASP A 1067 -41.86 33.48 19.82
C ASP A 1067 -42.81 32.73 18.85
N GLY A 1068 -43.92 32.19 19.39
CA GLY A 1068 -45.24 32.24 18.71
C GLY A 1068 -45.85 30.99 18.05
N GLU A 1069 -46.68 30.28 18.83
CA GLU A 1069 -48.04 29.78 18.51
C GLU A 1069 -48.35 28.73 17.40
N PHE A 1070 -48.85 27.58 17.90
CA PHE A 1070 -50.04 26.79 17.50
C PHE A 1070 -50.92 27.28 16.33
N THR A 1071 -51.22 26.39 15.36
CA THR A 1071 -52.60 25.88 15.12
C THR A 1071 -52.64 24.77 14.05
N MET A 1072 -53.44 23.74 14.35
CA MET A 1072 -53.89 22.68 13.44
C MET A 1072 -55.04 23.17 12.54
N LEU A 1073 -55.22 22.58 11.35
CA LEU A 1073 -56.51 22.06 10.90
C LEU A 1073 -56.40 21.20 9.62
N GLU A 1074 -57.23 20.16 9.63
CA GLU A 1074 -57.48 19.11 8.64
C GLU A 1074 -58.00 19.65 7.29
N GLU A 1075 -57.81 18.88 6.21
CA GLU A 1075 -58.90 18.15 5.54
C GLU A 1075 -58.38 17.27 4.38
N THR A 1076 -58.90 16.04 4.33
CA THR A 1076 -58.78 15.05 3.23
C THR A 1076 -60.04 15.18 2.31
N PRO A 1077 -60.44 14.30 1.35
CA PRO A 1077 -59.81 13.10 0.74
C PRO A 1077 -60.13 12.82 -0.79
N LYS A 1078 -59.46 11.75 -1.34
CA LYS A 1078 -59.94 10.68 -2.29
C LYS A 1078 -60.03 10.93 -3.83
N PRO A 1079 -60.15 9.87 -4.69
CA PRO A 1079 -59.74 8.44 -4.61
C PRO A 1079 -59.21 7.77 -5.92
N ALA A 1080 -58.57 6.59 -5.83
CA ALA A 1080 -58.76 5.35 -6.66
C ALA A 1080 -57.47 4.46 -6.64
N ASN A 1081 -57.43 3.39 -5.83
CA ASN A 1081 -57.64 1.96 -6.14
C ASN A 1081 -56.40 1.24 -6.74
N ALA A 1082 -56.02 0.01 -6.41
CA ALA A 1082 -56.23 -0.92 -5.29
C ALA A 1082 -55.32 -2.15 -5.55
N SER A 1083 -54.38 -2.47 -4.65
CA SER A 1083 -53.88 -3.85 -4.39
C SER A 1083 -52.80 -3.88 -3.29
N SER A 1084 -53.18 -3.79 -2.01
CA SER A 1084 -52.29 -4.18 -0.88
C SER A 1084 -53.09 -4.44 0.42
N VAL A 1085 -54.06 -5.34 0.36
CA VAL A 1085 -54.96 -5.66 1.49
C VAL A 1085 -54.42 -6.75 2.44
N THR A 1086 -53.24 -7.34 2.22
CA THR A 1086 -52.82 -8.53 3.01
C THR A 1086 -51.76 -8.34 4.12
N LYS A 1087 -51.16 -7.16 4.33
CA LYS A 1087 -50.08 -7.03 5.36
C LYS A 1087 -50.44 -6.31 6.66
N ARG A 1088 -51.61 -5.66 6.76
CA ARG A 1088 -51.96 -4.84 7.95
C ARG A 1088 -52.72 -5.59 9.05
N LYS A 1089 -53.17 -6.83 8.80
CA LYS A 1089 -53.83 -7.68 9.81
C LYS A 1089 -52.88 -8.54 10.66
N ALA A 1090 -51.62 -8.70 10.26
CA ALA A 1090 -50.65 -9.53 10.99
C ALA A 1090 -49.99 -8.82 12.18
N ARG A 1091 -49.94 -7.47 12.19
CA ARG A 1091 -49.23 -6.70 13.24
C ARG A 1091 -50.05 -6.45 14.52
N ALA A 1092 -51.35 -6.77 14.50
CA ALA A 1092 -52.24 -6.58 15.65
C ALA A 1092 -52.55 -7.88 16.42
N MET A 1093 -52.03 -9.05 15.99
CA MET A 1093 -52.27 -10.34 16.66
C MET A 1093 -51.10 -10.85 17.54
N SER A 1094 -49.97 -10.14 17.63
CA SER A 1094 -48.77 -10.65 18.34
C SER A 1094 -48.35 -9.88 19.59
N SER A 1095 -49.13 -8.91 20.09
CA SER A 1095 -48.75 -8.13 21.28
C SER A 1095 -48.91 -8.87 22.60
N ASP A 1096 -49.70 -9.95 22.63
CA ASP A 1096 -50.10 -10.60 23.89
C ASP A 1096 -49.18 -11.76 24.32
N LEU A 1097 -48.09 -12.02 23.58
CA LEU A 1097 -47.13 -13.11 23.82
C LEU A 1097 -45.71 -12.65 24.18
N LEU A 1098 -45.45 -11.34 24.27
CA LEU A 1098 -44.12 -10.78 24.51
C LEU A 1098 -43.91 -10.44 25.99
N THR A 1099 -42.94 -11.10 26.63
CA THR A 1099 -42.51 -10.76 27.99
C THR A 1099 -41.49 -9.61 27.91
N TYR A 1100 -41.82 -8.48 28.54
CA TYR A 1100 -40.95 -7.31 28.62
C TYR A 1100 -40.20 -7.31 29.95
N GLU A 1101 -38.88 -7.24 29.88
CA GLU A 1101 -38.00 -7.28 31.05
C GLU A 1101 -37.37 -5.92 31.30
N PHE A 1102 -37.25 -5.56 32.57
CA PHE A 1102 -36.58 -4.33 32.96
C PHE A 1102 -35.08 -4.43 32.67
N VAL A 1103 -34.52 -3.44 31.97
CA VAL A 1103 -33.11 -3.43 31.57
C VAL A 1103 -32.32 -2.33 32.29
N CYS A 1104 -32.78 -1.08 32.24
CA CYS A 1104 -32.15 0.02 32.97
C CYS A 1104 -33.09 1.23 33.12
N LYS A 1105 -32.71 2.18 33.99
CA LYS A 1105 -33.37 3.49 34.05
C LYS A 1105 -32.94 4.38 32.89
N GLN A 1106 -33.82 5.28 32.43
CA GLN A 1106 -33.52 6.25 31.37
C GLN A 1106 -32.38 7.20 31.76
N SER A 1107 -32.20 7.49 33.05
CA SER A 1107 -31.07 8.27 33.56
C SER A 1107 -29.70 7.63 33.28
N GLU A 1108 -29.66 6.32 33.06
CA GLU A 1108 -28.44 5.56 32.75
C GLU A 1108 -28.17 5.43 31.24
N LEU A 1109 -29.06 5.96 30.40
CA LEU A 1109 -28.93 6.04 28.94
C LEU A 1109 -29.38 7.43 28.45
N PRO A 1110 -28.60 8.50 28.73
CA PRO A 1110 -28.96 9.85 28.30
C PRO A 1110 -29.06 9.97 26.77
N PRO A 1111 -29.82 10.94 26.24
CA PRO A 1111 -29.86 11.21 24.80
C PRO A 1111 -28.45 11.42 24.24
N GLY A 1112 -28.11 10.75 23.13
CA GLY A 1112 -26.76 10.81 22.59
C GLY A 1112 -25.80 9.75 23.17
N SER A 1113 -26.30 8.67 23.79
CA SER A 1113 -25.45 7.62 24.37
C SER A 1113 -25.87 6.20 23.98
N LYS A 1114 -24.97 5.24 24.24
CA LYS A 1114 -25.16 3.81 24.02
C LYS A 1114 -24.83 3.04 25.29
N LYS A 1115 -25.54 1.94 25.54
CA LYS A 1115 -25.32 1.03 26.67
C LYS A 1115 -25.47 -0.41 26.23
N CYS A 1116 -24.65 -1.31 26.76
CA CYS A 1116 -24.79 -2.75 26.55
C CYS A 1116 -25.34 -3.41 27.80
N VAL A 1117 -26.32 -4.29 27.65
CA VAL A 1117 -26.92 -5.05 28.75
C VAL A 1117 -27.18 -6.49 28.29
N GLU A 1118 -27.10 -7.43 29.22
CA GLU A 1118 -27.49 -8.81 29.01
C GLU A 1118 -28.94 -9.00 29.46
N LEU A 1119 -29.78 -9.58 28.60
CA LEU A 1119 -31.19 -9.82 28.95
C LEU A 1119 -31.31 -10.90 30.02
N PRO A 1120 -32.04 -10.67 31.14
CA PRO A 1120 -32.12 -11.58 32.28
C PRO A 1120 -32.59 -13.00 31.97
N THR A 1121 -33.56 -13.20 31.06
CA THR A 1121 -34.07 -14.56 30.76
C THR A 1121 -33.32 -15.26 29.64
N SER A 1122 -32.92 -14.54 28.58
CA SER A 1122 -32.31 -15.15 27.40
C SER A 1122 -30.78 -15.16 27.43
N HIS A 1123 -30.15 -14.46 28.39
CA HIS A 1123 -28.69 -14.27 28.47
C HIS A 1123 -28.07 -13.63 27.23
N ARG A 1124 -28.91 -12.94 26.45
CA ARG A 1124 -28.54 -12.35 25.17
C ARG A 1124 -27.95 -10.96 25.38
N SER A 1125 -26.78 -10.70 24.81
CA SER A 1125 -26.11 -9.41 24.88
C SER A 1125 -26.67 -8.43 23.85
N VAL A 1126 -27.37 -7.41 24.34
CA VAL A 1126 -28.00 -6.37 23.53
C VAL A 1126 -27.36 -5.00 23.77
N MET A 1127 -27.44 -4.13 22.77
CA MET A 1127 -27.05 -2.73 22.79
C MET A 1127 -28.30 -1.85 22.70
N LEU A 1128 -28.47 -1.02 23.72
CA LEU A 1128 -29.38 0.10 23.75
C LEU A 1128 -28.71 1.34 23.19
N VAL A 1129 -29.43 2.11 22.38
CA VAL A 1129 -28.95 3.35 21.80
C VAL A 1129 -30.04 4.41 21.83
N ASN A 1130 -29.72 5.58 22.40
CA ASN A 1130 -30.67 6.69 22.53
C ASN A 1130 -30.31 7.81 21.55
N ILE A 1131 -31.02 7.86 20.43
CA ILE A 1131 -30.82 8.84 19.35
C ILE A 1131 -31.94 9.87 19.44
N ARG A 1132 -31.57 11.13 19.71
CA ARG A 1132 -32.52 12.26 19.80
C ARG A 1132 -33.75 12.00 20.70
N GLY A 1133 -33.57 11.22 21.78
CA GLY A 1133 -34.62 10.89 22.76
C GLY A 1133 -35.41 9.61 22.45
N GLN A 1134 -35.17 8.95 21.30
CA GLN A 1134 -35.75 7.67 20.96
C GLN A 1134 -34.76 6.53 21.25
N VAL A 1135 -35.22 5.52 22.01
CA VAL A 1135 -34.41 4.37 22.41
C VAL A 1135 -34.65 3.21 21.45
N PHE A 1136 -33.57 2.68 20.88
CA PHE A 1136 -33.56 1.48 20.06
C PHE A 1136 -32.73 0.39 20.73
N CYS A 1137 -33.02 -0.88 20.42
CA CYS A 1137 -32.31 -2.03 20.96
C CYS A 1137 -32.02 -3.05 19.86
N MET A 1138 -30.78 -3.51 19.79
CA MET A 1138 -30.34 -4.56 18.87
C MET A 1138 -29.22 -5.40 19.48
N ASP A 1139 -28.89 -6.53 18.88
CA ASP A 1139 -27.71 -7.31 19.31
C ASP A 1139 -26.45 -6.44 19.31
N GLN A 1140 -25.64 -6.56 20.36
CA GLN A 1140 -24.40 -5.81 20.50
C GLN A 1140 -23.30 -6.30 19.53
N ALA A 1141 -23.31 -7.58 19.18
CA ALA A 1141 -22.32 -8.15 18.28
C ALA A 1141 -22.79 -8.06 16.83
N CYS A 1142 -21.95 -7.52 15.94
CA CYS A 1142 -22.27 -7.38 14.53
C CYS A 1142 -22.49 -8.75 13.85
N TYR A 1143 -23.54 -8.87 13.04
CA TYR A 1143 -23.86 -10.10 12.31
C TYR A 1143 -22.78 -10.61 11.36
N HIS A 1144 -21.80 -9.78 10.97
CA HIS A 1144 -20.74 -10.18 10.05
C HIS A 1144 -19.76 -11.16 10.75
N HIS A 1145 -19.08 -10.68 11.80
CA HIS A 1145 -18.01 -11.42 12.49
C HIS A 1145 -17.95 -11.12 14.01
N GLY A 1146 -19.06 -10.67 14.59
CA GLY A 1146 -19.17 -10.46 16.05
C GLY A 1146 -18.49 -9.20 16.60
N GLY A 1147 -18.15 -8.23 15.76
CA GLY A 1147 -17.54 -6.97 16.20
C GLY A 1147 -18.46 -6.15 17.12
N PRO A 1148 -17.92 -5.41 18.11
CA PRO A 1148 -18.70 -4.70 19.12
C PRO A 1148 -19.36 -3.44 18.55
N LEU A 1149 -20.67 -3.50 18.27
CA LEU A 1149 -21.41 -2.39 17.66
C LEU A 1149 -21.45 -1.15 18.55
N VAL A 1150 -21.34 -1.27 19.88
CA VAL A 1150 -21.25 -0.10 20.77
C VAL A 1150 -20.12 0.88 20.39
N ASN A 1151 -19.02 0.37 19.85
CA ASN A 1151 -17.88 1.17 19.38
C ASN A 1151 -18.08 1.73 17.96
N GLY A 1152 -19.14 1.32 17.27
CA GLY A 1152 -19.43 1.74 15.91
C GLY A 1152 -20.13 3.09 15.84
N ASP A 1153 -19.73 3.96 14.92
CA ASP A 1153 -20.34 5.28 14.76
C ASP A 1153 -21.77 5.20 14.20
N ILE A 1154 -22.59 6.19 14.51
CA ILE A 1154 -23.95 6.32 13.96
C ILE A 1154 -23.91 7.28 12.78
N GLU A 1155 -24.35 6.81 11.62
CA GLU A 1155 -24.37 7.53 10.34
C GLU A 1155 -25.79 7.52 9.74
N GLU A 1156 -26.20 8.60 9.08
CA GLU A 1156 -27.45 8.64 8.31
C GLU A 1156 -27.18 8.23 6.86
N LEU A 1157 -27.85 7.16 6.38
CA LEU A 1157 -27.69 6.65 5.02
C LEU A 1157 -29.03 6.73 4.27
N GLY A 1158 -29.28 7.88 3.61
CA GLY A 1158 -30.61 8.24 3.12
C GLY A 1158 -31.54 8.60 4.29
N ASP A 1159 -32.79 8.14 4.27
CA ASP A 1159 -33.76 8.38 5.36
C ASP A 1159 -33.63 7.41 6.55
N LYS A 1160 -32.59 6.57 6.59
CA LYS A 1160 -32.40 5.54 7.63
C LYS A 1160 -31.16 5.83 8.47
N VAL A 1161 -31.33 5.80 9.80
CA VAL A 1161 -30.24 5.88 10.76
C VAL A 1161 -29.56 4.52 10.88
N THR A 1162 -28.25 4.49 10.70
CA THR A 1162 -27.45 3.27 10.67
C THR A 1162 -26.31 3.32 11.67
N ILE A 1163 -25.92 2.16 12.19
CA ILE A 1163 -24.68 1.99 12.93
C ILE A 1163 -23.65 1.30 12.05
N LYS A 1164 -22.46 1.88 11.98
CA LYS A 1164 -21.35 1.35 11.18
C LYS A 1164 -20.47 0.47 12.05
N CYS A 1165 -20.34 -0.80 11.67
CA CYS A 1165 -19.50 -1.74 12.42
C CYS A 1165 -18.03 -1.26 12.44
N PRO A 1166 -17.37 -1.17 13.61
CA PRO A 1166 -16.00 -0.65 13.71
C PRO A 1166 -14.95 -1.57 13.07
N TRP A 1167 -15.22 -2.87 12.97
CA TRP A 1167 -14.27 -3.83 12.41
C TRP A 1167 -14.33 -3.93 10.88
N HIS A 1168 -15.51 -3.75 10.29
CA HIS A 1168 -15.73 -4.08 8.87
C HIS A 1168 -16.46 -2.97 8.08
N ALA A 1169 -16.80 -1.86 8.72
CA ALA A 1169 -17.50 -0.72 8.11
C ALA A 1169 -18.88 -1.02 7.49
N TYR A 1170 -19.54 -2.12 7.88
CA TYR A 1170 -20.91 -2.46 7.43
C TYR A 1170 -21.94 -1.55 8.09
N HIS A 1171 -22.88 -1.02 7.30
CA HIS A 1171 -24.01 -0.22 7.76
C HIS A 1171 -25.20 -1.09 8.13
N ILE A 1172 -25.69 -0.89 9.37
CA ILE A 1172 -26.84 -1.64 9.92
C ILE A 1172 -27.90 -0.64 10.33
N ALA A 1173 -29.10 -0.73 9.78
CA ALA A 1173 -30.21 0.13 10.19
C ALA A 1173 -30.56 -0.12 11.66
N VAL A 1174 -30.54 0.93 12.49
CA VAL A 1174 -30.74 0.83 13.94
C VAL A 1174 -32.16 0.41 14.29
N GLU A 1175 -33.14 0.84 13.50
CA GLU A 1175 -34.56 0.53 13.72
C GLU A 1175 -34.94 -0.90 13.25
N THR A 1176 -34.41 -1.32 12.10
CA THR A 1176 -34.88 -2.55 11.42
C THR A 1176 -33.88 -3.70 11.45
N GLY A 1177 -32.60 -3.44 11.75
CA GLY A 1177 -31.53 -4.45 11.72
C GLY A 1177 -31.12 -4.89 10.31
N GLU A 1178 -31.55 -4.16 9.29
CA GLU A 1178 -31.20 -4.43 7.90
C GLU A 1178 -29.73 -4.09 7.62
N GLY A 1179 -29.01 -5.04 7.01
CA GLY A 1179 -27.68 -4.77 6.47
C GLY A 1179 -27.83 -3.97 5.19
N LEU A 1180 -27.56 -2.66 5.25
CA LEU A 1180 -27.76 -1.78 4.12
C LEU A 1180 -26.48 -1.66 3.30
N TYR A 1181 -26.63 -1.70 1.99
CA TYR A 1181 -25.57 -1.45 1.04
C TYR A 1181 -26.14 -0.71 -0.15
N LYS A 1182 -25.29 0.01 -0.88
CA LYS A 1182 -25.69 0.59 -2.16
C LYS A 1182 -25.48 -0.47 -3.24
N GLY A 1183 -26.57 -0.94 -3.84
CA GLY A 1183 -26.53 -2.00 -4.85
C GLY A 1183 -27.19 -1.56 -6.15
N VAL A 1184 -26.75 -2.17 -7.26
CA VAL A 1184 -27.19 -1.84 -8.63
C VAL A 1184 -27.79 -3.09 -9.26
N ASP A 1185 -29.04 -3.05 -9.74
CA ASP A 1185 -29.66 -4.18 -10.49
C ASP A 1185 -29.33 -4.05 -11.98
N MET A 1186 -29.16 -5.18 -12.67
CA MET A 1186 -28.88 -5.23 -14.11
C MET A 1186 -30.14 -5.67 -14.86
N THR A 1187 -30.65 -4.85 -15.79
CA THR A 1187 -31.82 -5.17 -16.61
C THR A 1187 -31.45 -5.30 -18.08
N MET A 1188 -32.11 -6.23 -18.79
CA MET A 1188 -31.92 -6.45 -20.23
C MET A 1188 -32.73 -5.43 -21.03
N SER A 1189 -32.04 -4.66 -21.87
CA SER A 1189 -32.66 -3.79 -22.87
C SER A 1189 -33.36 -4.64 -23.96
N PRO A 1190 -34.40 -4.12 -24.65
CA PRO A 1190 -35.00 -4.75 -25.83
C PRO A 1190 -34.00 -5.06 -26.97
N SER A 1191 -32.79 -4.48 -26.92
CA SER A 1191 -31.67 -4.71 -27.84
C SER A 1191 -30.68 -5.80 -27.40
N GLY A 1192 -30.92 -6.48 -26.28
CA GLY A 1192 -30.10 -7.59 -25.79
C GLY A 1192 -28.83 -7.20 -25.02
N LYS A 1193 -28.69 -5.95 -24.57
CA LYS A 1193 -27.58 -5.49 -23.71
C LYS A 1193 -28.03 -5.29 -22.26
N LEU A 1194 -27.20 -5.72 -21.29
CA LEU A 1194 -27.44 -5.56 -19.85
C LEU A 1194 -27.11 -4.11 -19.45
N GLN A 1195 -28.05 -3.39 -18.86
CA GLN A 1195 -27.85 -2.04 -18.34
C GLN A 1195 -28.00 -2.02 -16.81
N PRO A 1196 -27.05 -1.39 -16.09
CA PRO A 1196 -27.16 -1.17 -14.64
C PRO A 1196 -28.18 -0.07 -14.32
N SER A 1197 -29.01 -0.30 -13.30
CA SER A 1197 -29.93 0.67 -12.70
C SER A 1197 -29.24 1.57 -11.67
N SER A 1198 -29.91 2.65 -11.24
CA SER A 1198 -29.37 3.55 -10.22
C SER A 1198 -28.99 2.83 -8.91
N PRO A 1199 -27.89 3.21 -8.22
CA PRO A 1199 -27.52 2.63 -6.93
C PRO A 1199 -28.62 2.91 -5.92
N ARG A 1200 -29.52 1.95 -5.76
CA ARG A 1200 -30.57 2.02 -4.77
C ARG A 1200 -29.99 1.53 -3.46
N LEU A 1201 -30.47 2.12 -2.37
CA LEU A 1201 -30.25 1.56 -1.05
C LEU A 1201 -30.89 0.16 -1.04
N LYS A 1202 -30.06 -0.86 -1.19
CA LYS A 1202 -30.49 -2.25 -1.17
C LYS A 1202 -30.27 -2.79 0.23
N SER A 1203 -31.26 -3.55 0.67
CA SER A 1203 -31.20 -4.29 1.92
C SER A 1203 -30.63 -5.67 1.61
N LYS A 1204 -29.65 -6.13 2.40
CA LYS A 1204 -29.28 -7.57 2.46
C LYS A 1204 -30.35 -8.38 3.21
N GLY A 1205 -31.50 -7.78 3.51
CA GLY A 1205 -32.49 -8.25 4.46
C GLY A 1205 -32.10 -7.86 5.89
N VAL A 1206 -33.00 -8.16 6.82
CA VAL A 1206 -32.71 -8.10 8.25
C VAL A 1206 -31.63 -9.14 8.52
N LYS A 1207 -30.48 -8.70 9.03
CA LYS A 1207 -29.32 -9.56 9.35
C LYS A 1207 -28.89 -9.40 10.80
N GLN A 1208 -29.10 -8.20 11.35
CA GLN A 1208 -28.99 -7.89 12.76
C GLN A 1208 -30.36 -8.01 13.42
N ARG A 1209 -30.45 -8.66 14.58
CA ARG A 1209 -31.69 -8.73 15.35
C ARG A 1209 -31.92 -7.44 16.11
N THR A 1210 -33.12 -6.88 15.97
CA THR A 1210 -33.63 -5.77 16.80
C THR A 1210 -34.64 -6.31 17.81
N HIS A 1211 -34.72 -5.67 18.97
CA HIS A 1211 -35.57 -6.05 20.10
C HIS A 1211 -36.60 -4.95 20.38
N PHE A 1212 -37.75 -5.33 20.93
CA PHE A 1212 -38.82 -4.37 21.21
C PHE A 1212 -38.52 -3.62 22.49
N VAL A 1213 -38.58 -2.29 22.46
CA VAL A 1213 -38.35 -1.42 23.61
C VAL A 1213 -39.67 -0.78 24.05
N GLN A 1214 -39.94 -0.79 25.35
CA GLN A 1214 -41.08 -0.12 25.95
C GLN A 1214 -40.61 0.76 27.11
N LEU A 1215 -41.01 2.03 27.10
CA LEU A 1215 -40.82 2.94 28.21
C LEU A 1215 -42.01 2.85 29.16
N ARG A 1216 -41.76 2.67 30.46
CA ARG A 1216 -42.78 2.65 31.53
C ARG A 1216 -42.46 3.69 32.60
N ASN A 1217 -43.42 3.99 33.47
CA ASN A 1217 -43.27 4.98 34.56
C ASN A 1217 -42.86 6.37 34.05
N ASP A 1218 -43.70 6.99 33.20
CA ASP A 1218 -43.48 8.32 32.60
C ASP A 1218 -42.14 8.48 31.85
N GLY A 1219 -41.62 7.39 31.28
CA GLY A 1219 -40.36 7.39 30.54
C GLY A 1219 -39.14 6.97 31.35
N GLN A 1220 -39.26 6.86 32.68
CA GLN A 1220 -38.11 6.65 33.56
C GLN A 1220 -37.48 5.26 33.47
N ASP A 1221 -38.23 4.23 33.08
CA ASP A 1221 -37.76 2.85 33.04
C ASP A 1221 -37.82 2.25 31.63
N ILE A 1222 -36.71 1.66 31.18
CA ILE A 1222 -36.56 1.02 29.86
C ILE A 1222 -36.75 -0.49 30.02
N TYR A 1223 -37.77 -1.02 29.34
CA TYR A 1223 -38.02 -2.45 29.24
C TYR A 1223 -37.73 -2.96 27.83
N VAL A 1224 -37.16 -4.15 27.71
CA VAL A 1224 -36.86 -4.80 26.41
C VAL A 1224 -37.51 -6.18 26.38
N ALA A 1225 -38.10 -6.54 25.24
CA ALA A 1225 -38.58 -7.89 24.97
C ALA A 1225 -37.70 -8.57 23.90
N ASP A 1226 -37.29 -9.81 24.18
CA ASP A 1226 -36.48 -10.58 23.26
C ASP A 1226 -37.31 -11.04 22.04
N SER A 1227 -36.99 -10.51 20.86
CA SER A 1227 -37.68 -10.84 19.62
C SER A 1227 -37.36 -12.24 19.08
N SER A 1228 -36.34 -12.93 19.60
CA SER A 1228 -36.00 -14.31 19.22
C SER A 1228 -36.92 -15.36 19.84
N VAL A 1229 -37.61 -15.02 20.93
CA VAL A 1229 -38.50 -15.93 21.68
C VAL A 1229 -39.90 -16.01 21.03
N ILE A 1230 -40.16 -15.19 20.00
CA ILE A 1230 -41.42 -15.21 19.27
C ILE A 1230 -41.55 -16.55 18.51
N PRO A 1231 -42.65 -17.31 18.70
CA PRO A 1231 -42.86 -18.56 17.98
C PRO A 1231 -42.82 -18.35 16.46
N GLY A 1232 -41.90 -19.05 15.79
CA GLY A 1232 -41.67 -18.93 14.34
C GLY A 1232 -40.70 -17.83 13.90
N ALA A 1233 -39.97 -17.19 14.84
CA ALA A 1233 -38.91 -16.25 14.49
C ALA A 1233 -37.77 -16.94 13.73
N SER A 1234 -37.41 -16.40 12.56
CA SER A 1234 -36.28 -16.88 11.76
C SER A 1234 -34.94 -16.58 12.44
N MET A 1235 -33.99 -17.50 12.33
CA MET A 1235 -32.60 -17.27 12.76
C MET A 1235 -31.94 -16.20 11.88
N LEU A 1236 -31.26 -15.23 12.50
CA LEU A 1236 -30.56 -14.11 11.87
C LEU A 1236 -29.05 -14.24 12.10
N GLY A 1237 -28.24 -13.59 11.25
CA GLY A 1237 -26.77 -13.70 11.32
C GLY A 1237 -26.17 -13.22 12.65
N SER A 1238 -26.80 -12.24 13.30
CA SER A 1238 -26.36 -11.78 14.63
C SER A 1238 -26.64 -12.78 15.76
N ASP A 1239 -27.57 -13.74 15.60
CA ASP A 1239 -27.87 -14.76 16.61
C ASP A 1239 -26.65 -15.62 16.95
N LEU A 1240 -25.75 -15.83 15.98
CA LEU A 1240 -24.51 -16.59 16.15
C LEU A 1240 -23.55 -15.93 17.15
N TYR A 1241 -23.64 -14.61 17.29
CA TYR A 1241 -22.74 -13.80 18.11
C TYR A 1241 -23.44 -13.17 19.32
N ALA A 1242 -24.76 -13.36 19.44
CA ALA A 1242 -25.59 -12.66 20.41
C ALA A 1242 -25.25 -12.97 21.88
N PHE A 1243 -24.50 -14.04 22.14
CA PHE A 1243 -24.07 -14.46 23.48
C PHE A 1243 -22.58 -14.15 23.78
N ARG A 1244 -21.87 -13.47 22.86
CA ARG A 1244 -20.46 -13.10 23.06
C ARG A 1244 -20.34 -11.78 23.84
N THR A 1245 -20.04 -11.88 25.14
CA THR A 1245 -19.86 -10.73 26.04
C THR A 1245 -18.40 -10.28 26.20
N ALA A 1246 -17.43 -11.05 25.71
CA ALA A 1246 -15.99 -10.81 25.90
C ALA A 1246 -15.50 -9.48 25.29
N ASN A 1247 -16.16 -8.98 24.24
CA ASN A 1247 -15.75 -7.78 23.50
C ASN A 1247 -16.48 -6.50 23.94
N ILE A 1248 -17.21 -6.53 25.05
CA ILE A 1248 -17.98 -5.37 25.54
C ILE A 1248 -17.10 -4.54 26.49
N PRO A 1249 -16.79 -3.27 26.14
CA PRO A 1249 -16.04 -2.38 27.03
C PRO A 1249 -16.76 -2.17 28.38
N GLU A 1250 -16.01 -2.04 29.47
CA GLU A 1250 -16.59 -1.84 30.80
C GLU A 1250 -17.40 -0.53 30.90
N ALA A 1251 -16.96 0.52 30.20
CA ALA A 1251 -17.66 1.79 30.05
C ALA A 1251 -19.03 1.63 29.35
N ALA A 1252 -19.15 0.69 28.40
CA ALA A 1252 -20.40 0.39 27.71
C ALA A 1252 -21.42 -0.30 28.63
N LYS A 1253 -20.97 -1.08 29.62
CA LYS A 1253 -21.84 -1.67 30.65
C LYS A 1253 -22.41 -0.61 31.60
N LYS A 1254 -21.66 0.48 31.83
CA LYS A 1254 -22.04 1.61 32.70
C LYS A 1254 -22.84 2.71 31.98
N GLY A 1255 -22.97 2.65 30.65
CA GLY A 1255 -23.72 3.65 29.86
C GLY A 1255 -22.92 4.92 29.52
N GLU A 1256 -21.60 4.87 29.61
CA GLU A 1256 -20.72 6.05 29.45
C GLU A 1256 -20.32 6.31 27.99
N VAL A 1257 -20.72 5.46 27.04
CA VAL A 1257 -20.33 5.58 25.63
C VAL A 1257 -21.21 6.61 24.93
N ARG A 1258 -20.65 7.79 24.63
CA ARG A 1258 -21.33 8.84 23.85
C ARG A 1258 -21.36 8.48 22.37
N ILE A 1259 -22.44 8.87 21.70
CA ILE A 1259 -22.59 8.81 20.26
C ILE A 1259 -21.70 9.92 19.68
N HIS A 1260 -20.59 9.54 19.05
CA HIS A 1260 -19.85 10.44 18.18
C HIS A 1260 -20.61 10.55 16.87
N SER A 1261 -21.34 11.64 16.68
CA SER A 1261 -21.90 11.97 15.38
C SER A 1261 -20.93 12.86 14.62
N ARG A 1262 -20.44 12.42 13.47
CA ARG A 1262 -20.16 13.38 12.38
C ARG A 1262 -21.51 13.74 11.77
N PHE A 1263 -22.19 14.71 12.36
CA PHE A 1263 -23.23 15.45 11.64
C PHE A 1263 -22.52 16.59 10.90
N GLU A 1264 -21.78 16.24 9.85
CA GLU A 1264 -21.29 17.18 8.82
C GLU A 1264 -21.29 16.49 7.47
#